data_AF-A0A7C5FMA5-F1
#
_entry.id   AF-A0A7C5FMA5-F1
#
_cell.length_a   1.000
_cell.length_b   1.000
_cell.length_c   1.000
_cell.angle_alpha   90.00
_cell.angle_beta   90.00
_cell.angle_gamma   90.00
#
_symmetry.space_group_name_H-M   'P 1'
#
loop_
_entity.id
_entity.type
_entity.pdbx_description
1 polymer ?
#
loop_
_entity_poly.entity_id
_entity_poly.type
_entity_poly.pdbx_seq_one_letter_code
_entity_poly.pdbx_strand_id
1 'polypeptide(L)'
;HRLGIQSFEPTLIEGKAIQLHPLVCSAFNADFDGDQMAVHIPLSIEAQLEARILMMATNNILSPANGEPVINPSQDVVLGLYYITREKINAKGEGSFFGDLDEVNKALDSKAVELQTKIQLRVTEKIQNDEDELVEQTKRYETTVGRALIWAIVPEGMPFDLVNADMTKKNISKLINFSYRHLGNKDTVMLADKIMYLGFKYATRSGVSFGIEDMEIPEKKTGILDAAEAEVREIQSQYASGLVTNGERYNKVVDIWSHANEQVAKVMMDGLGEEETVNAEGEVVKQKSFNSVFMMAESGARGSAAQIRQLAGMRGLMAKPDGSIIETPITANFREGLDVLQYFISTHGARKGLADTALKTANSGYLTRRLVDVAQDLVVSHQDCGTTNGLTMTPIIEGGDVVETLAERVLGRVVVNDVMDQKEEEIIIPTGTMIDESMVSMLEDNSIDRLLVRSIITCDARQGICAKCYGRDLGRGHLVNIGEAVGVVAAQSIGEPGTQLTMRTFHIGGAASRSAAISNVQVKSAGTIKLSNMKTVKNREGNLVAVSRSGEVGVMDSYGRERERYKIPYGSVLTIDEGSAVDTGDIIVNWDPHTHPVVTEVDGLVQLIDFVDGVTVQEQSDEVTGLTSRVVTDPKQRSAAGKELRPMVRLVDEQGESINLSGTDIPAQYFLPAGAIAGIKDGGEVMVGDVLARIPQESSKTRDITGGLPRVADLFEARKTKDPAILAEATGMISFG
;
A
#
# COMPACT_ATOMS: atom_id res chain seq x y z
N HIS A 1 -19.95 -10.19 7.40
CA HIS A 1 -19.45 -10.94 6.23
C HIS A 1 -19.78 -12.41 6.41
N ARG A 2 -19.70 -13.23 5.35
CA ARG A 2 -20.11 -14.65 5.35
C ARG A 2 -19.46 -15.49 6.45
N LEU A 3 -18.17 -15.30 6.69
CA LEU A 3 -17.43 -16.09 7.69
C LEU A 3 -17.77 -15.76 9.15
N GLY A 4 -18.59 -14.72 9.41
CA GLY A 4 -19.10 -14.40 10.74
C GLY A 4 -20.22 -15.34 11.21
N ILE A 5 -20.65 -16.29 10.39
CA ILE A 5 -21.55 -17.39 10.76
C ILE A 5 -20.99 -18.68 10.16
N GLN A 6 -20.67 -19.65 11.01
CA GLN A 6 -20.15 -20.96 10.61
C GLN A 6 -20.81 -22.06 11.43
N SER A 7 -20.74 -23.31 10.94
CA SER A 7 -21.22 -24.48 11.66
C SER A 7 -20.06 -25.26 12.30
N PHE A 8 -20.34 -25.80 13.49
CA PHE A 8 -19.40 -26.56 14.32
C PHE A 8 -20.09 -27.76 14.95
N GLU A 9 -19.31 -28.77 15.33
CA GLU A 9 -19.81 -29.89 16.13
C GLU A 9 -19.66 -29.58 17.63
N PRO A 10 -20.73 -29.68 18.43
CA PRO A 10 -20.67 -29.32 19.85
C PRO A 10 -19.93 -30.39 20.66
N THR A 11 -19.04 -29.94 21.55
CA THR A 11 -18.37 -30.78 22.56
C THR A 11 -18.79 -30.32 23.95
N LEU A 12 -19.21 -31.26 24.82
CA LEU A 12 -19.61 -30.93 26.18
C LEU A 12 -18.38 -30.51 27.00
N ILE A 13 -18.50 -29.38 27.68
CA ILE A 13 -17.48 -28.80 28.54
C ILE A 13 -18.11 -28.32 29.86
N GLU A 14 -17.29 -28.20 30.89
CA GLU A 14 -17.68 -27.55 32.14
C GLU A 14 -17.57 -26.02 32.02
N GLY A 15 -18.51 -25.29 32.63
CA GLY A 15 -18.51 -23.83 32.66
C GLY A 15 -19.69 -23.17 31.92
N LYS A 16 -19.66 -21.84 31.83
CA LYS A 16 -20.72 -21.01 31.20
C LYS A 16 -20.26 -20.26 29.96
N ALA A 17 -19.02 -20.48 29.52
CA ALA A 17 -18.41 -19.78 28.39
C ALA A 17 -18.37 -20.70 27.17
N ILE A 18 -18.59 -20.12 25.99
CA ILE A 18 -18.41 -20.81 24.72
C ILE A 18 -16.91 -20.91 24.44
N GLN A 19 -16.41 -22.10 24.14
CA GLN A 19 -15.05 -22.29 23.64
C GLN A 19 -15.05 -22.20 22.12
N LEU A 20 -14.14 -21.40 21.56
CA LEU A 20 -13.99 -21.20 20.14
C LEU A 20 -12.62 -21.70 19.68
N HIS A 21 -12.56 -22.31 18.51
CA HIS A 21 -11.31 -22.80 17.94
C HIS A 21 -10.39 -21.64 17.51
N PRO A 22 -9.09 -21.62 17.87
CA PRO A 22 -8.22 -20.46 17.60
C PRO A 22 -8.09 -20.06 16.13
N LEU A 23 -8.09 -21.02 15.20
CA LEU A 23 -7.97 -20.75 13.75
C LEU A 23 -9.20 -20.05 13.14
N VAL A 24 -10.36 -20.09 13.80
CA VAL A 24 -11.54 -19.37 13.31
C VAL A 24 -11.69 -17.99 13.94
N CYS A 25 -10.90 -17.65 14.97
CA CYS A 25 -10.97 -16.34 15.61
C CYS A 25 -10.66 -15.20 14.63
N SER A 26 -9.73 -15.40 13.70
CA SER A 26 -9.46 -14.45 12.60
C SER A 26 -10.69 -14.26 11.70
N ALA A 27 -11.35 -15.36 11.37
CA ALA A 27 -12.56 -15.35 10.54
C ALA A 27 -13.70 -14.62 11.23
N PHE A 28 -13.95 -14.86 12.52
CA PHE A 28 -14.96 -14.13 13.29
C PHE A 28 -14.53 -12.71 13.68
N ASN A 29 -13.26 -12.35 13.47
CA ASN A 29 -12.62 -11.17 14.06
C ASN A 29 -12.93 -11.06 15.56
N ALA A 30 -12.80 -12.19 16.27
CA ALA A 30 -13.12 -12.31 17.68
C ALA A 30 -11.93 -11.86 18.55
N ASP A 31 -12.21 -11.01 19.51
CA ASP A 31 -11.39 -10.69 20.67
C ASP A 31 -11.96 -11.35 21.94
N PHE A 32 -11.10 -11.54 22.94
CA PHE A 32 -11.44 -12.23 24.19
C PHE A 32 -11.40 -11.26 25.38
N ASP A 33 -11.98 -10.08 25.23
CA ASP A 33 -12.06 -9.04 26.27
C ASP A 33 -13.47 -8.91 26.90
N GLY A 34 -14.42 -9.77 26.50
CA GLY A 34 -15.79 -9.82 27.03
C GLY A 34 -16.87 -9.98 25.97
N ASP A 35 -16.49 -10.02 24.69
CA ASP A 35 -17.38 -10.21 23.55
C ASP A 35 -18.17 -11.52 23.60
N GLN A 36 -19.33 -11.50 22.95
CA GLN A 36 -20.32 -12.58 23.03
C GLN A 36 -20.63 -13.15 21.64
N MET A 37 -20.85 -14.46 21.59
CA MET A 37 -21.30 -15.17 20.39
C MET A 37 -22.66 -15.81 20.62
N ALA A 38 -23.48 -15.84 19.57
CA ALA A 38 -24.78 -16.51 19.59
C ALA A 38 -24.67 -17.93 19.00
N VAL A 39 -25.38 -18.88 19.60
CA VAL A 39 -25.44 -20.28 19.13
C VAL A 39 -26.84 -20.59 18.65
N HIS A 40 -26.94 -21.17 17.46
CA HIS A 40 -28.19 -21.61 16.85
C HIS A 40 -28.13 -23.12 16.58
N ILE A 41 -29.25 -23.83 16.78
CA ILE A 41 -29.33 -25.29 16.62
C ILE A 41 -30.21 -25.60 15.40
N PRO A 42 -29.67 -26.15 14.29
CA PRO A 42 -30.47 -26.60 13.16
C PRO A 42 -31.21 -27.89 13.52
N LEU A 43 -32.55 -27.89 13.36
CA LEU A 43 -33.39 -29.02 13.78
C LEU A 43 -33.80 -29.95 12.62
N SER A 44 -34.09 -29.41 11.43
CA SER A 44 -34.47 -30.24 10.29
C SER A 44 -33.27 -30.97 9.69
N ILE A 45 -33.54 -32.10 9.03
CA ILE A 45 -32.49 -32.91 8.39
C ILE A 45 -31.82 -32.10 7.27
N GLU A 46 -32.61 -31.33 6.52
CA GLU A 46 -32.14 -30.47 5.44
C GLU A 46 -31.20 -29.40 5.98
N ALA A 47 -31.56 -28.73 7.09
CA ALA A 47 -30.73 -27.69 7.70
C ALA A 47 -29.44 -28.27 8.29
N GLN A 48 -29.47 -29.49 8.85
CA GLN A 48 -28.27 -30.17 9.34
C GLN A 48 -27.32 -30.55 8.19
N LEU A 49 -27.87 -31.06 7.07
CA LEU A 49 -27.10 -31.36 5.87
C LEU A 49 -26.50 -30.10 5.25
N GLU A 50 -27.29 -29.04 5.12
CA GLU A 50 -26.84 -27.75 4.60
C GLU A 50 -25.73 -27.16 5.49
N ALA A 51 -25.92 -27.16 6.82
CA ALA A 51 -24.92 -26.68 7.76
C ALA A 51 -23.61 -27.47 7.64
N ARG A 52 -23.68 -28.80 7.49
CA ARG A 52 -22.49 -29.67 7.37
C ARG A 52 -21.78 -29.49 6.02
N ILE A 53 -22.51 -29.35 4.93
CA ILE A 53 -21.93 -29.29 3.57
C ILE A 53 -21.47 -27.86 3.25
N LEU A 54 -22.28 -26.85 3.53
CA LEU A 54 -22.02 -25.47 3.09
C LEU A 54 -21.40 -24.58 4.17
N MET A 55 -21.77 -24.73 5.45
CA MET A 55 -21.40 -23.78 6.51
C MET A 55 -20.26 -24.24 7.41
N MET A 56 -19.82 -25.50 7.29
CA MET A 56 -18.79 -26.07 8.15
C MET A 56 -17.49 -25.28 8.03
N ALA A 57 -16.86 -24.99 9.17
CA ALA A 57 -15.64 -24.20 9.21
C ALA A 57 -14.51 -24.81 8.36
N THR A 58 -14.43 -26.14 8.31
CA THR A 58 -13.44 -26.88 7.50
C THR A 58 -13.69 -26.76 5.99
N ASN A 59 -14.89 -26.36 5.55
CA ASN A 59 -15.21 -26.16 4.14
C ASN A 59 -15.03 -24.71 3.69
N ASN A 60 -14.99 -23.75 4.63
CA ASN A 60 -14.94 -22.32 4.35
C ASN A 60 -13.62 -21.71 4.86
N ILE A 61 -12.53 -22.11 4.21
CA ILE A 61 -11.17 -21.76 4.68
C ILE A 61 -10.53 -20.61 3.90
N LEU A 62 -11.12 -20.18 2.78
CA LEU A 62 -10.65 -19.07 1.97
C LEU A 62 -11.50 -17.81 2.13
N SER A 63 -10.88 -16.67 1.85
CA SER A 63 -11.53 -15.37 1.79
C SER A 63 -12.34 -15.23 0.50
N PRO A 64 -13.64 -14.90 0.57
CA PRO A 64 -14.45 -14.64 -0.63
C PRO A 64 -13.99 -13.43 -1.45
N ALA A 65 -13.17 -12.55 -0.87
CA ALA A 65 -12.73 -11.31 -1.53
C ALA A 65 -11.50 -11.50 -2.43
N ASN A 66 -10.56 -12.36 -2.01
CA ASN A 66 -9.25 -12.51 -2.68
C ASN A 66 -8.77 -13.97 -2.81
N GLY A 67 -9.47 -14.94 -2.22
CA GLY A 67 -9.10 -16.35 -2.28
C GLY A 67 -7.90 -16.75 -1.42
N GLU A 68 -7.43 -15.87 -0.54
CA GLU A 68 -6.39 -16.21 0.42
C GLU A 68 -6.95 -17.01 1.60
N PRO A 69 -6.17 -17.91 2.22
CA PRO A 69 -6.60 -18.62 3.43
C PRO A 69 -6.92 -17.67 4.59
N VAL A 70 -8.10 -17.81 5.20
CA VAL A 70 -8.52 -17.04 6.38
C VAL A 70 -8.19 -17.77 7.69
N ILE A 71 -8.09 -19.10 7.63
CA ILE A 71 -7.71 -19.97 8.76
C ILE A 71 -6.21 -19.92 9.09
N ASN A 72 -5.53 -18.86 8.65
CA ASN A 72 -4.12 -18.69 8.91
C ASN A 72 -3.87 -18.55 10.42
N PRO A 73 -2.87 -19.27 10.96
CA PRO A 73 -2.38 -19.04 12.30
C PRO A 73 -2.13 -17.56 12.58
N SER A 74 -2.43 -17.14 13.80
CA SER A 74 -2.27 -15.74 14.21
C SER A 74 -1.54 -15.65 15.55
N GLN A 75 -1.02 -14.45 15.84
CA GLN A 75 -0.43 -14.09 17.14
C GLN A 75 0.63 -15.12 17.59
N ASP A 76 0.45 -15.69 18.77
CA ASP A 76 1.42 -16.54 19.45
C ASP A 76 1.80 -17.79 18.65
N VAL A 77 0.87 -18.35 17.87
CA VAL A 77 1.15 -19.52 17.03
C VAL A 77 2.22 -19.17 15.99
N VAL A 78 2.09 -18.01 15.34
CA VAL A 78 3.08 -17.51 14.37
C VAL A 78 4.41 -17.27 15.05
N LEU A 79 4.41 -16.66 16.24
CA LEU A 79 5.63 -16.40 16.99
C LEU A 79 6.37 -17.69 17.37
N GLY A 80 5.64 -18.73 17.79
CA GLY A 80 6.21 -20.03 18.12
C GLY A 80 6.86 -20.72 16.92
N LEU A 81 6.21 -20.69 15.75
CA LEU A 81 6.73 -21.27 14.50
C LEU A 81 7.93 -20.48 13.98
N TYR A 82 7.85 -19.16 14.01
CA TYR A 82 8.97 -18.28 13.68
C TYR A 82 10.16 -18.56 14.61
N TYR A 83 9.96 -18.63 15.93
CA TYR A 83 11.02 -18.90 16.91
C TYR A 83 11.79 -20.19 16.64
N ILE A 84 11.10 -21.29 16.29
CA ILE A 84 11.76 -22.57 16.01
C ILE A 84 12.45 -22.60 14.65
N THR A 85 11.98 -21.82 13.68
CA THR A 85 12.55 -21.85 12.32
C THR A 85 13.72 -20.90 12.11
N ARG A 86 13.93 -19.96 13.03
CA ARG A 86 15.13 -19.13 13.05
C ARG A 86 16.39 -19.95 13.21
N GLU A 87 17.46 -19.46 12.61
CA GLU A 87 18.82 -19.97 12.81
C GLU A 87 19.55 -19.18 13.90
N LYS A 88 20.44 -19.87 14.60
CA LYS A 88 21.32 -19.29 15.62
C LYS A 88 22.75 -19.71 15.32
N ILE A 89 23.64 -18.73 15.23
CA ILE A 89 25.07 -18.99 15.00
C ILE A 89 25.67 -19.56 16.29
N ASN A 90 26.59 -20.52 16.15
CA ASN A 90 27.29 -21.19 17.26
C ASN A 90 26.32 -21.89 18.22
N ALA A 91 25.25 -22.45 17.67
CA ALA A 91 24.31 -23.26 18.43
C ALA A 91 24.89 -24.65 18.70
N LYS A 92 24.45 -25.28 19.80
CA LYS A 92 24.95 -26.60 20.17
C LYS A 92 24.68 -27.63 19.07
N GLY A 93 25.73 -28.33 18.64
CA GLY A 93 25.64 -29.37 17.60
C GLY A 93 25.55 -28.83 16.17
N GLU A 94 25.98 -27.60 15.93
CA GLU A 94 26.08 -27.01 14.59
C GLU A 94 26.92 -27.87 13.64
N GLY A 95 26.44 -28.00 12.40
CA GLY A 95 27.11 -28.80 11.35
C GLY A 95 26.88 -30.31 11.46
N SER A 96 26.01 -30.76 12.37
CA SER A 96 25.64 -32.18 12.49
C SER A 96 24.89 -32.68 11.26
N PHE A 97 25.11 -33.95 10.90
CA PHE A 97 24.44 -34.63 9.79
C PHE A 97 23.41 -35.62 10.34
N PHE A 98 22.20 -35.57 9.80
CA PHE A 98 21.10 -36.47 10.18
C PHE A 98 20.55 -37.22 8.98
N GLY A 99 20.31 -38.53 9.16
CA GLY A 99 19.83 -39.43 8.13
C GLY A 99 18.32 -39.41 7.94
N ASP A 100 17.57 -39.05 8.97
CA ASP A 100 16.11 -38.97 9.03
C ASP A 100 15.61 -38.03 10.15
N LEU A 101 14.29 -37.83 10.23
CA LEU A 101 13.64 -36.98 11.25
C LEU A 101 13.64 -37.60 12.65
N ASP A 102 13.65 -38.93 12.77
CA ASP A 102 13.63 -39.61 14.06
C ASP A 102 14.96 -39.44 14.80
N GLU A 103 16.06 -39.41 14.07
CA GLU A 103 17.40 -39.09 14.58
C GLU A 103 17.47 -37.64 15.08
N VAL A 104 16.88 -36.70 14.34
CA VAL A 104 16.76 -35.30 14.77
C VAL A 104 15.96 -35.19 16.07
N ASN A 105 14.81 -35.86 16.17
CA ASN A 105 14.00 -35.87 17.39
C ASN A 105 14.77 -36.45 18.59
N LYS A 106 15.48 -37.57 18.40
CA LYS A 106 16.33 -38.17 19.46
C LYS A 106 17.46 -37.24 19.88
N ALA A 107 18.09 -36.54 18.93
CA ALA A 107 19.15 -35.58 19.22
C ALA A 107 18.61 -34.37 20.00
N LEU A 108 17.42 -33.90 19.67
CA LEU A 108 16.74 -32.81 20.39
C LEU A 108 16.36 -33.23 21.82
N ASP A 109 15.78 -34.42 21.98
CA ASP A 109 15.37 -34.95 23.30
C ASP A 109 16.56 -35.23 24.22
N SER A 110 17.67 -35.72 23.65
CA SER A 110 18.94 -35.90 24.37
C SER A 110 19.70 -34.58 24.60
N LYS A 111 19.18 -33.46 24.10
CA LYS A 111 19.81 -32.12 24.17
C LYS A 111 21.19 -32.07 23.52
N ALA A 112 21.44 -32.91 22.52
CA ALA A 112 22.64 -32.86 21.69
C ALA A 112 22.61 -31.67 20.72
N VAL A 113 21.41 -31.26 20.30
CA VAL A 113 21.14 -30.09 19.45
C VAL A 113 20.08 -29.17 20.06
N GLU A 114 20.03 -27.91 19.62
CA GLU A 114 18.99 -26.92 19.94
C GLU A 114 18.01 -26.77 18.77
N LEU A 115 16.86 -26.12 18.99
CA LEU A 115 15.83 -25.91 17.95
C LEU A 115 16.36 -25.09 16.76
N GLN A 116 17.20 -24.10 17.03
CA GLN A 116 17.76 -23.18 16.03
C GLN A 116 19.12 -23.66 15.50
N THR A 117 19.58 -24.85 15.90
CA THR A 117 20.85 -25.41 15.43
C THR A 117 20.79 -25.67 13.94
N LYS A 118 21.82 -25.19 13.24
CA LYS A 118 22.04 -25.43 11.82
C LYS A 118 22.57 -26.85 11.57
N ILE A 119 21.84 -27.61 10.76
CA ILE A 119 22.06 -29.04 10.52
C ILE A 119 21.98 -29.37 9.04
N GLN A 120 22.57 -30.50 8.65
CA GLN A 120 22.41 -31.09 7.33
C GLN A 120 21.47 -32.29 7.43
N LEU A 121 20.27 -32.16 6.85
CA LEU A 121 19.24 -33.19 6.90
C LEU A 121 19.03 -33.82 5.53
N ARG A 122 19.02 -35.14 5.47
CA ARG A 122 18.52 -35.86 4.28
C ARG A 122 16.99 -35.90 4.32
N VAL A 123 16.37 -35.27 3.33
CA VAL A 123 14.91 -35.21 3.18
C VAL A 123 14.51 -36.02 1.95
N THR A 124 13.51 -36.89 2.13
CA THR A 124 12.81 -37.56 1.04
C THR A 124 11.47 -36.86 0.85
N GLU A 125 11.32 -36.14 -0.26
CA GLU A 125 10.12 -35.41 -0.65
C GLU A 125 9.44 -36.13 -1.81
N LYS A 126 8.11 -36.15 -1.81
CA LYS A 126 7.29 -36.60 -2.94
C LYS A 126 6.73 -35.36 -3.60
N ILE A 127 7.11 -35.10 -4.85
CA ILE A 127 6.65 -33.93 -5.60
C ILE A 127 5.80 -34.43 -6.75
N GLN A 128 4.68 -33.77 -6.99
CA GLN A 128 3.81 -34.02 -8.14
C GLN A 128 4.49 -33.47 -9.40
N ASN A 129 4.67 -34.32 -10.41
CA ASN A 129 5.18 -33.91 -11.72
C ASN A 129 4.07 -33.29 -12.59
N ASP A 130 4.43 -32.80 -13.77
CA ASP A 130 3.50 -32.21 -14.75
C ASP A 130 2.43 -33.21 -15.28
N GLU A 131 2.56 -34.50 -14.96
CA GLU A 131 1.62 -35.58 -15.31
C GLU A 131 0.77 -36.05 -14.10
N ASP A 132 0.75 -35.29 -13.01
CA ASP A 132 0.06 -35.60 -11.74
C ASP A 132 0.56 -36.86 -11.01
N GLU A 133 1.75 -37.37 -11.34
CA GLU A 133 2.38 -38.49 -10.64
C GLU A 133 3.33 -38.01 -9.53
N LEU A 134 3.27 -38.67 -8.37
CA LEU A 134 4.16 -38.38 -7.25
C LEU A 134 5.53 -39.03 -7.45
N VAL A 135 6.55 -38.20 -7.73
CA VAL A 135 7.94 -38.63 -7.88
C VAL A 135 8.67 -38.44 -6.56
N GLU A 136 9.30 -39.52 -6.07
CA GLU A 136 10.17 -39.47 -4.89
C GLU A 136 11.53 -38.87 -5.24
N GLN A 137 11.90 -37.78 -4.59
CA GLN A 137 13.22 -37.17 -4.66
C GLN A 137 13.85 -37.18 -3.27
N THR A 138 15.11 -37.61 -3.19
CA THR A 138 15.89 -37.53 -1.94
C THR A 138 17.04 -36.57 -2.13
N LYS A 139 17.07 -35.51 -1.32
CA LYS A 139 18.11 -34.47 -1.35
C LYS A 139 18.61 -34.18 0.06
N ARG A 140 19.79 -33.59 0.15
CA ARG A 140 20.33 -33.07 1.42
C ARG A 140 20.13 -31.58 1.46
N TYR A 141 19.55 -31.10 2.54
CA TYR A 141 19.28 -29.69 2.77
C TYR A 141 20.04 -29.18 3.98
N GLU A 142 20.56 -27.97 3.84
CA GLU A 142 21.01 -27.17 4.96
C GLU A 142 19.79 -26.51 5.59
N THR A 143 19.51 -26.84 6.85
CA THR A 143 18.28 -26.44 7.53
C THR A 143 18.49 -26.32 9.04
N THR A 144 17.42 -26.04 9.78
CA THR A 144 17.43 -26.04 11.25
C THR A 144 16.60 -27.18 11.81
N VAL A 145 16.88 -27.59 13.06
CA VAL A 145 16.11 -28.62 13.76
C VAL A 145 14.62 -28.26 13.82
N GLY A 146 14.27 -26.99 14.06
CA GLY A 146 12.89 -26.56 14.10
C GLY A 146 12.18 -26.58 12.74
N ARG A 147 12.88 -26.29 11.63
CA ARG A 147 12.34 -26.48 10.27
C ARG A 147 12.07 -27.96 9.98
N ALA A 148 12.96 -28.86 10.42
CA ALA A 148 12.75 -30.29 10.33
C ALA A 148 11.50 -30.77 11.13
N LEU A 149 11.24 -30.17 12.29
CA LEU A 149 10.02 -30.46 13.07
C LEU A 149 8.74 -30.05 12.35
N ILE A 150 8.77 -28.94 11.59
CA ILE A 150 7.63 -28.54 10.77
C ILE A 150 7.46 -29.52 9.61
N TRP A 151 8.55 -29.96 8.98
CA TRP A 151 8.47 -30.97 7.92
C TRP A 151 7.79 -32.28 8.38
N ALA A 152 7.96 -32.68 9.64
CA ALA A 152 7.28 -33.86 10.18
C ALA A 152 5.74 -33.78 10.21
N ILE A 153 5.17 -32.57 10.16
CA ILE A 153 3.69 -32.38 10.16
C ILE A 153 3.12 -32.07 8.78
N VAL A 154 3.98 -31.73 7.82
CA VAL A 154 3.63 -31.38 6.44
C VAL A 154 3.15 -32.62 5.69
N PRO A 155 1.98 -32.59 5.02
CA PRO A 155 1.51 -33.72 4.20
C PRO A 155 2.44 -34.02 3.02
N GLU A 156 2.37 -35.26 2.54
CA GLU A 156 3.08 -35.68 1.32
C GLU A 156 2.61 -34.85 0.12
N GLY A 157 3.50 -34.55 -0.84
CA GLY A 157 3.19 -33.73 -2.02
C GLY A 157 3.66 -32.27 -1.93
N MET A 158 4.23 -31.83 -0.79
CA MET A 158 4.84 -30.50 -0.66
C MET A 158 6.37 -30.53 -0.76
N PRO A 159 6.99 -29.53 -1.41
CA PRO A 159 8.44 -29.39 -1.45
C PRO A 159 9.00 -28.88 -0.10
N PHE A 160 10.17 -29.38 0.30
CA PHE A 160 10.81 -28.98 1.55
C PHE A 160 11.21 -27.50 1.57
N ASP A 161 11.48 -26.90 0.41
CA ASP A 161 11.88 -25.50 0.28
C ASP A 161 10.84 -24.53 0.84
N LEU A 162 9.55 -24.89 0.83
CA LEU A 162 8.49 -24.08 1.46
C LEU A 162 8.62 -24.00 2.99
N VAL A 163 9.22 -25.02 3.60
CA VAL A 163 9.46 -25.11 5.04
C VAL A 163 10.86 -24.59 5.42
N ASN A 164 11.80 -24.60 4.47
CA ASN A 164 13.18 -24.19 4.71
C ASN A 164 13.37 -22.65 4.74
N ALA A 165 12.48 -21.94 5.43
CA ALA A 165 12.50 -20.50 5.60
C ALA A 165 12.06 -20.12 7.02
N ASP A 166 12.32 -18.89 7.43
CA ASP A 166 11.78 -18.35 8.66
C ASP A 166 10.25 -18.23 8.53
N MET A 167 9.50 -18.93 9.39
CA MET A 167 8.04 -19.03 9.30
C MET A 167 7.35 -17.78 9.84
N THR A 168 7.46 -16.69 9.09
CA THR A 168 6.69 -15.46 9.29
C THR A 168 5.21 -15.68 8.94
N LYS A 169 4.33 -14.78 9.40
CA LYS A 169 2.90 -14.81 9.03
C LYS A 169 2.66 -14.96 7.53
N LYS A 170 3.47 -14.28 6.70
CA LYS A 170 3.39 -14.37 5.24
C LYS A 170 3.80 -15.76 4.72
N ASN A 171 4.91 -16.31 5.23
CA ASN A 171 5.40 -17.61 4.78
C ASN A 171 4.47 -18.75 5.23
N ILE A 172 3.86 -18.66 6.41
CA ILE A 172 2.84 -19.61 6.87
C ILE A 172 1.60 -19.56 5.95
N SER A 173 1.14 -18.35 5.59
CA SER A 173 0.04 -18.21 4.64
C SER A 173 0.35 -18.83 3.28
N LYS A 174 1.58 -18.64 2.78
CA LYS A 174 2.06 -19.27 1.54
C LYS A 174 2.05 -20.80 1.63
N LEU A 175 2.51 -21.37 2.75
CA LEU A 175 2.52 -22.82 2.97
C LEU A 175 1.09 -23.41 2.95
N ILE A 176 0.15 -22.77 3.66
CA ILE A 176 -1.26 -23.21 3.70
C ILE A 176 -1.92 -23.05 2.32
N ASN A 177 -1.64 -21.95 1.62
CA ASN A 177 -2.18 -21.70 0.28
C ASN A 177 -1.66 -22.73 -0.72
N PHE A 178 -0.36 -23.07 -0.66
CA PHE A 178 0.21 -24.12 -1.51
C PHE A 178 -0.46 -25.47 -1.28
N SER A 179 -0.64 -25.86 -0.01
CA SER A 179 -1.36 -27.08 0.38
C SER A 179 -2.78 -27.07 -0.19
N TYR A 180 -3.50 -25.95 -0.10
CA TYR A 180 -4.87 -25.85 -0.60
C TYR A 180 -4.96 -26.10 -2.11
N ARG A 181 -4.04 -25.50 -2.86
CA ARG A 181 -4.04 -25.55 -4.32
C ARG A 181 -3.65 -26.91 -4.89
N HIS A 182 -2.70 -27.61 -4.26
CA HIS A 182 -2.15 -28.87 -4.80
C HIS A 182 -2.74 -30.12 -4.13
N LEU A 183 -2.99 -30.08 -2.82
CA LEU A 183 -3.43 -31.24 -2.04
C LEU A 183 -4.93 -31.20 -1.72
N GLY A 184 -5.57 -30.04 -1.92
CA GLY A 184 -6.98 -29.85 -1.67
C GLY A 184 -7.32 -29.60 -0.20
N ASN A 185 -8.62 -29.64 0.10
CA ASN A 185 -9.14 -29.08 1.35
C ASN A 185 -8.78 -29.91 2.60
N LYS A 186 -8.91 -31.24 2.52
CA LYS A 186 -8.74 -32.13 3.68
C LYS A 186 -7.33 -32.04 4.28
N ASP A 187 -6.30 -32.17 3.45
CA ASP A 187 -4.91 -32.15 3.90
C ASP A 187 -4.50 -30.77 4.40
N THR A 188 -5.06 -29.71 3.80
CA THR A 188 -4.86 -28.33 4.24
C THR A 188 -5.43 -28.06 5.63
N VAL A 189 -6.63 -28.56 5.93
CA VAL A 189 -7.23 -28.44 7.26
C VAL A 189 -6.40 -29.20 8.29
N MET A 190 -5.97 -30.42 7.98
CA MET A 190 -5.11 -31.23 8.86
C MET A 190 -3.76 -30.55 9.12
N LEU A 191 -3.17 -29.94 8.09
CA LEU A 191 -1.94 -29.18 8.21
C LEU A 191 -2.11 -27.96 9.13
N ALA A 192 -3.13 -27.15 8.90
CA ALA A 192 -3.39 -25.95 9.68
C ALA A 192 -3.60 -26.28 11.18
N ASP A 193 -4.31 -27.36 11.48
CA ASP A 193 -4.54 -27.84 12.84
C ASP A 193 -3.23 -28.31 13.52
N LYS A 194 -2.42 -29.13 12.84
CA LYS A 194 -1.11 -29.56 13.37
C LYS A 194 -0.16 -28.39 13.59
N ILE A 195 -0.15 -27.42 12.67
CA ILE A 195 0.64 -26.18 12.78
C ILE A 195 0.22 -25.40 14.01
N MET A 196 -1.09 -25.30 14.29
CA MET A 196 -1.61 -24.63 15.48
C MET A 196 -1.04 -25.24 16.78
N TYR A 197 -1.16 -26.56 16.94
CA TYR A 197 -0.65 -27.23 18.14
C TYR A 197 0.87 -27.12 18.28
N LEU A 198 1.61 -27.23 17.18
CA LEU A 198 3.06 -27.07 17.17
C LEU A 198 3.47 -25.66 17.59
N GLY A 199 2.82 -24.65 17.01
CA GLY A 199 3.06 -23.24 17.32
C GLY A 199 2.80 -22.92 18.78
N PHE A 200 1.67 -23.33 19.35
CA PHE A 200 1.38 -23.11 20.79
C PHE A 200 2.42 -23.78 21.70
N LYS A 201 2.79 -25.04 21.41
CA LYS A 201 3.78 -25.78 22.21
C LYS A 201 5.12 -25.04 22.27
N TYR A 202 5.59 -24.52 21.14
CA TYR A 202 6.88 -23.86 21.08
C TYR A 202 6.82 -22.37 21.42
N ALA A 203 5.67 -21.70 21.27
CA ALA A 203 5.44 -20.36 21.79
C ALA A 203 5.57 -20.32 23.32
N THR A 204 5.06 -21.33 24.03
CA THR A 204 5.27 -21.42 25.49
C THR A 204 6.74 -21.66 25.86
N ARG A 205 7.46 -22.47 25.06
CA ARG A 205 8.85 -22.81 25.33
C ARG A 205 9.86 -21.73 24.93
N SER A 206 9.49 -20.83 24.02
CA SER A 206 10.37 -19.76 23.57
C SER A 206 10.68 -18.76 24.69
N GLY A 207 9.79 -18.63 25.68
CA GLY A 207 9.98 -17.72 26.80
C GLY A 207 10.05 -16.25 26.38
N VAL A 208 9.51 -15.92 25.19
CA VAL A 208 9.46 -14.55 24.68
C VAL A 208 8.72 -13.67 25.69
N SER A 209 9.33 -12.54 26.02
CA SER A 209 8.82 -11.60 27.03
C SER A 209 8.76 -10.18 26.46
N PHE A 210 8.32 -9.23 27.29
CA PHE A 210 8.34 -7.82 26.94
C PHE A 210 8.79 -7.03 28.16
N GLY A 211 10.05 -6.65 28.17
CA GLY A 211 10.72 -5.93 29.25
C GLY A 211 11.15 -4.52 28.87
N ILE A 212 11.59 -3.76 29.87
CA ILE A 212 12.13 -2.40 29.68
C ILE A 212 13.47 -2.42 28.92
N GLU A 213 14.26 -3.48 29.10
CA GLU A 213 15.58 -3.63 28.47
C GLU A 213 15.46 -4.01 26.99
N ASP A 214 14.38 -4.72 26.61
CA ASP A 214 14.11 -5.06 25.21
C ASP A 214 13.85 -3.81 24.33
N MET A 215 13.47 -2.68 24.94
CA MET A 215 13.16 -1.45 24.22
C MET A 215 14.40 -0.57 23.99
N GLU A 216 15.44 -1.08 23.33
CA GLU A 216 16.72 -0.38 23.17
C GLU A 216 16.62 0.92 22.36
N ILE A 217 17.14 2.02 22.91
CA ILE A 217 17.10 3.34 22.28
C ILE A 217 18.40 3.51 21.47
N PRO A 218 18.31 3.84 20.17
CA PRO A 218 19.50 3.99 19.34
C PRO A 218 20.32 5.22 19.75
N GLU A 219 21.63 5.03 19.97
CA GLU A 219 22.54 6.12 20.38
C GLU A 219 22.58 7.27 19.36
N LYS A 220 22.51 6.93 18.06
CA LYS A 220 22.49 7.88 16.94
C LYS A 220 21.27 8.78 16.89
N LYS A 221 20.22 8.50 17.69
CA LYS A 221 18.99 9.31 17.76
C LYS A 221 19.28 10.78 18.06
N THR A 222 20.15 11.04 19.03
CA THR A 222 20.48 12.40 19.49
C THR A 222 21.04 13.25 18.34
N GLY A 223 21.99 12.72 17.59
CA GLY A 223 22.56 13.41 16.43
C GLY A 223 21.55 13.71 15.31
N ILE A 224 20.57 12.82 15.09
CA ILE A 224 19.49 13.06 14.11
C ILE A 224 18.57 14.20 14.57
N LEU A 225 18.22 14.22 15.85
CA LEU A 225 17.39 15.28 16.42
C LEU A 225 18.10 16.64 16.38
N ASP A 226 19.39 16.68 16.73
CA ASP A 226 20.18 17.92 16.68
C ASP A 226 20.29 18.48 15.26
N ALA A 227 20.47 17.61 14.25
CA ALA A 227 20.48 18.01 12.84
C ALA A 227 19.13 18.58 12.40
N ALA A 228 18.02 17.88 12.71
CA ALA A 228 16.67 18.34 12.39
C ALA A 228 16.34 19.68 13.07
N GLU A 229 16.73 19.86 14.33
CA GLU A 229 16.57 21.14 15.02
C GLU A 229 17.38 22.27 14.38
N ALA A 230 18.60 22.00 13.91
CA ALA A 230 19.42 22.99 13.23
C ALA A 230 18.77 23.43 11.90
N GLU A 231 18.25 22.50 11.11
CA GLU A 231 17.51 22.80 9.87
C GLU A 231 16.26 23.64 10.16
N VAL A 232 15.49 23.29 11.20
CA VAL A 232 14.31 24.07 11.60
C VAL A 232 14.68 25.50 11.99
N ARG A 233 15.79 25.70 12.71
CA ARG A 233 16.29 27.04 13.06
C ARG A 233 16.70 27.84 11.83
N GLU A 234 17.31 27.20 10.83
CA GLU A 234 17.64 27.85 9.57
C GLU A 234 16.37 28.32 8.83
N ILE A 235 15.36 27.47 8.72
CA ILE A 235 14.07 27.83 8.09
C ILE A 235 13.37 28.96 8.87
N GLN A 236 13.45 28.96 10.21
CA GLN A 236 12.95 30.06 11.02
C GLN A 236 13.71 31.37 10.77
N SER A 237 15.04 31.30 10.58
CA SER A 237 15.84 32.46 10.20
C SER A 237 15.50 32.97 8.80
N GLN A 238 15.28 32.07 7.84
CA GLN A 238 14.81 32.42 6.49
C GLN A 238 13.46 33.13 6.56
N TYR A 239 12.54 32.64 7.38
CA TYR A 239 11.26 33.30 7.65
C TYR A 239 11.48 34.69 8.24
N ALA A 240 12.29 34.83 9.29
CA ALA A 240 12.58 36.14 9.90
C ALA A 240 13.23 37.13 8.92
N SER A 241 14.01 36.66 7.95
CA SER A 241 14.59 37.47 6.87
C SER A 241 13.64 37.75 5.70
N GLY A 242 12.45 37.15 5.69
CA GLY A 242 11.44 37.35 4.66
C GLY A 242 11.60 36.50 3.38
N LEU A 243 12.47 35.49 3.39
CA LEU A 243 12.70 34.63 2.22
C LEU A 243 11.58 33.59 1.98
N VAL A 244 10.82 33.25 3.02
CA VAL A 244 9.73 32.26 2.98
C VAL A 244 8.50 32.80 3.69
N THR A 245 7.32 32.39 3.25
CA THR A 245 6.05 32.74 3.90
C THR A 245 5.78 31.84 5.12
N ASN A 246 4.87 32.25 6.02
CA ASN A 246 4.56 31.43 7.20
C ASN A 246 3.94 30.06 6.84
N GLY A 247 3.16 29.97 5.76
CA GLY A 247 2.61 28.71 5.27
C GLY A 247 3.69 27.75 4.78
N GLU A 248 4.65 28.25 4.00
CA GLU A 248 5.82 27.49 3.54
C GLU A 248 6.70 27.06 4.71
N ARG A 249 6.96 27.98 5.66
CA ARG A 249 7.69 27.68 6.90
C ARG A 249 7.06 26.50 7.64
N TYR A 250 5.75 26.56 7.88
CA TYR A 250 5.02 25.50 8.59
C TYR A 250 5.16 24.14 7.88
N ASN A 251 4.94 24.09 6.56
CA ASN A 251 5.04 22.86 5.79
C ASN A 251 6.47 22.28 5.80
N LYS A 252 7.48 23.14 5.60
CA LYS A 252 8.89 22.72 5.65
C LYS A 252 9.27 22.16 7.02
N VAL A 253 8.84 22.80 8.11
CA VAL A 253 9.09 22.32 9.48
C VAL A 253 8.44 20.96 9.72
N VAL A 254 7.18 20.79 9.30
CA VAL A 254 6.47 19.50 9.41
C VAL A 254 7.20 18.40 8.63
N ASP A 255 7.72 18.70 7.44
CA ASP A 255 8.43 17.73 6.62
C ASP A 255 9.80 17.35 7.18
N ILE A 256 10.57 18.31 7.70
CA ILE A 256 11.84 18.04 8.40
C ILE A 256 11.60 17.07 9.57
N TRP A 257 10.57 17.33 10.40
CA TRP A 257 10.25 16.45 11.52
C TRP A 257 9.72 15.09 11.08
N SER A 258 9.02 15.02 9.95
CA SER A 258 8.55 13.75 9.38
C SER A 258 9.73 12.91 8.90
N HIS A 259 10.71 13.54 8.25
CA HIS A 259 11.93 12.89 7.80
C HIS A 259 12.81 12.43 8.97
N ALA A 260 13.02 13.29 9.98
CA ALA A 260 13.74 12.92 11.20
C ALA A 260 13.11 11.71 11.89
N ASN A 261 11.77 11.67 11.96
CA ASN A 261 11.03 10.54 12.54
C ASN A 261 11.23 9.24 11.75
N GLU A 262 11.33 9.30 10.42
CA GLU A 262 11.62 8.14 9.57
C GLU A 262 13.07 7.68 9.68
N GLN A 263 14.03 8.61 9.72
CA GLN A 263 15.45 8.31 9.96
C GLN A 263 15.67 7.63 11.31
N VAL A 264 15.06 8.14 12.39
CA VAL A 264 15.11 7.51 13.71
C VAL A 264 14.50 6.11 13.67
N ALA A 265 13.39 5.92 12.96
CA ALA A 265 12.76 4.60 12.81
C ALA A 265 13.67 3.60 12.11
N LYS A 266 14.34 4.03 11.04
CA LYS A 266 15.29 3.19 10.29
C LYS A 266 16.46 2.78 11.17
N VAL A 267 17.12 3.74 11.81
CA VAL A 267 18.26 3.48 12.70
C VAL A 267 17.88 2.60 13.87
N MET A 268 16.68 2.77 14.42
CA MET A 268 16.17 1.92 15.49
C MET A 268 15.95 0.47 15.00
N MET A 269 15.36 0.26 13.83
CA MET A 269 15.15 -1.09 13.28
C MET A 269 16.48 -1.76 12.93
N ASP A 270 17.43 -1.03 12.36
CA ASP A 270 18.77 -1.54 12.05
C ASP A 270 19.53 -1.90 13.33
N GLY A 271 19.42 -1.07 14.37
CA GLY A 271 20.04 -1.31 15.67
C GLY A 271 19.43 -2.49 16.45
N LEU A 272 18.10 -2.63 16.41
CA LEU A 272 17.40 -3.74 17.07
C LEU A 272 17.47 -5.05 16.28
N GLY A 273 17.72 -4.98 14.97
CA GLY A 273 17.63 -6.12 14.06
C GLY A 273 18.88 -7.00 14.01
N GLU A 274 20.03 -6.47 14.39
CA GLU A 274 21.32 -7.17 14.37
C GLU A 274 21.91 -7.26 15.78
N GLU A 275 22.53 -8.39 16.09
CA GLU A 275 23.26 -8.64 17.34
C GLU A 275 24.62 -9.27 17.00
N GLU A 276 25.68 -8.84 17.69
CA GLU A 276 27.01 -9.42 17.54
C GLU A 276 27.13 -10.73 18.32
N THR A 277 27.57 -11.78 17.66
CA THR A 277 27.81 -13.11 18.26
C THR A 277 29.16 -13.65 17.84
N VAL A 278 29.68 -14.62 18.59
CA VAL A 278 30.96 -15.27 18.28
C VAL A 278 30.68 -16.56 17.55
N ASN A 279 31.21 -16.70 16.32
CA ASN A 279 31.09 -17.93 15.54
C ASN A 279 31.96 -19.07 16.14
N ALA A 280 31.86 -20.29 15.57
CA ALA A 280 32.63 -21.44 16.03
C ALA A 280 34.16 -21.26 15.89
N GLU A 281 34.60 -20.33 15.05
CA GLU A 281 36.02 -20.02 14.76
C GLU A 281 36.57 -18.91 15.67
N GLY A 282 35.73 -18.31 16.53
CA GLY A 282 36.10 -17.26 17.46
C GLY A 282 36.01 -15.83 16.89
N GLU A 283 35.47 -15.67 15.69
CA GLU A 283 35.26 -14.38 15.04
C GLU A 283 33.91 -13.76 15.42
N VAL A 284 33.88 -12.44 15.55
CA VAL A 284 32.63 -11.69 15.80
C VAL A 284 31.88 -11.54 14.49
N VAL A 285 30.71 -12.19 14.42
CA VAL A 285 29.81 -12.16 13.27
C VAL A 285 28.49 -11.55 13.71
N LYS A 286 27.85 -10.80 12.81
CA LYS A 286 26.51 -10.26 13.04
C LYS A 286 25.47 -11.33 12.70
N GLN A 287 24.55 -11.56 13.63
CA GLN A 287 23.36 -12.38 13.42
C GLN A 287 22.10 -11.54 13.60
N LYS A 288 20.96 -12.04 13.14
CA LYS A 288 19.67 -11.42 13.45
C LYS A 288 19.44 -11.46 14.97
N SER A 289 19.01 -10.33 15.53
CA SER A 289 18.82 -10.16 16.98
C SER A 289 17.73 -11.07 17.55
N PHE A 290 17.97 -11.62 18.74
CA PHE A 290 16.98 -12.39 19.49
C PHE A 290 16.12 -11.54 20.44
N ASN A 291 16.16 -10.21 20.28
CA ASN A 291 15.30 -9.29 21.01
C ASN A 291 13.82 -9.62 20.78
N SER A 292 13.06 -9.73 21.88
CA SER A 292 11.65 -10.13 21.84
C SER A 292 10.76 -9.18 21.04
N VAL A 293 10.98 -7.86 21.17
CA VAL A 293 10.21 -6.82 20.47
C VAL A 293 10.44 -6.90 18.97
N PHE A 294 11.71 -7.08 18.57
CA PHE A 294 12.08 -7.30 17.17
C PHE A 294 11.42 -8.57 16.60
N MET A 295 11.50 -9.68 17.34
CA MET A 295 10.88 -10.96 16.94
C MET A 295 9.37 -10.86 16.74
N MET A 296 8.65 -10.15 17.61
CA MET A 296 7.21 -9.98 17.49
C MET A 296 6.84 -9.24 16.18
N ALA A 297 7.59 -8.21 15.81
CA ALA A 297 7.35 -7.46 14.58
C ALA A 297 7.82 -8.16 13.30
N GLU A 298 9.03 -8.74 13.27
CA GLU A 298 9.53 -9.44 12.07
C GLU A 298 8.68 -10.67 11.76
N SER A 299 8.27 -11.44 12.78
CA SER A 299 7.37 -12.58 12.60
C SER A 299 5.99 -12.19 12.04
N GLY A 300 5.58 -10.94 12.24
CA GLY A 300 4.23 -10.47 11.94
C GLY A 300 3.17 -11.01 12.90
N ALA A 301 3.58 -11.57 14.04
CA ALA A 301 2.68 -12.07 15.08
C ALA A 301 1.91 -10.92 15.75
N ARG A 302 2.64 -9.89 16.18
CA ARG A 302 2.10 -8.68 16.82
C ARG A 302 3.12 -7.55 16.74
N GLY A 303 2.69 -6.32 16.58
CA GLY A 303 3.62 -5.20 16.45
C GLY A 303 3.80 -4.77 15.00
N SER A 304 3.95 -3.47 14.79
CA SER A 304 4.42 -2.90 13.54
C SER A 304 5.66 -2.05 13.80
N ALA A 305 6.45 -1.77 12.76
CA ALA A 305 7.59 -0.85 12.87
C ALA A 305 7.16 0.51 13.46
N ALA A 306 5.95 0.99 13.13
CA ALA A 306 5.39 2.21 13.69
C ALA A 306 5.11 2.14 15.20
N GLN A 307 4.76 0.96 15.73
CA GLN A 307 4.55 0.74 17.17
C GLN A 307 5.89 0.65 17.90
N ILE A 308 6.86 -0.11 17.38
CA ILE A 308 8.22 -0.19 17.94
C ILE A 308 8.86 1.20 17.98
N ARG A 309 8.68 1.98 16.91
CA ARG A 309 9.15 3.36 16.84
C ARG A 309 8.65 4.23 17.99
N GLN A 310 7.39 4.10 18.39
CA GLN A 310 6.86 4.87 19.52
C GLN A 310 7.41 4.40 20.87
N LEU A 311 7.81 3.14 20.97
CA LEU A 311 8.35 2.55 22.19
C LEU A 311 9.80 2.97 22.43
N ALA A 312 10.66 2.87 21.40
CA ALA A 312 12.12 3.02 21.55
C ALA A 312 12.76 4.09 20.64
N GLY A 313 12.06 4.58 19.62
CA GLY A 313 12.53 5.62 18.72
C GLY A 313 12.09 7.01 19.16
N MET A 314 11.07 7.54 18.51
CA MET A 314 10.38 8.78 18.88
C MET A 314 8.89 8.66 18.55
N ARG A 315 8.04 9.37 19.30
CA ARG A 315 6.59 9.33 19.04
C ARG A 315 6.20 10.16 17.81
N GLY A 316 6.89 11.25 17.55
CA GLY A 316 6.76 12.06 16.33
C GLY A 316 5.63 13.09 16.36
N LEU A 317 5.10 13.41 15.18
CA LEU A 317 4.10 14.46 14.98
C LEU A 317 2.69 13.97 15.29
N MET A 318 1.85 14.85 15.86
CA MET A 318 0.47 14.53 16.24
C MET A 318 -0.52 15.37 15.43
N ALA A 319 -1.71 14.82 15.18
CA ALA A 319 -2.79 15.55 14.50
C ALA A 319 -3.69 16.32 15.49
N LYS A 320 -4.09 17.52 15.11
CA LYS A 320 -5.13 18.30 15.79
C LYS A 320 -6.52 17.73 15.46
N PRO A 321 -7.56 18.06 16.25
CA PRO A 321 -8.94 17.62 15.97
C PRO A 321 -9.51 18.08 14.61
N ASP A 322 -8.95 19.13 14.02
CA ASP A 322 -9.31 19.64 12.69
C ASP A 322 -8.62 18.89 11.53
N GLY A 323 -7.70 17.97 11.85
CA GLY A 323 -6.93 17.18 10.90
C GLY A 323 -5.61 17.81 10.44
N SER A 324 -5.26 19.02 10.93
CA SER A 324 -3.94 19.63 10.68
C SER A 324 -2.87 19.02 11.61
N ILE A 325 -1.61 19.09 11.21
CA ILE A 325 -0.49 18.55 12.02
C ILE A 325 -0.01 19.61 13.01
N ILE A 326 0.40 19.20 14.21
CA ILE A 326 1.03 20.10 15.18
C ILE A 326 2.51 20.20 14.82
N GLU A 327 3.01 21.43 14.60
CA GLU A 327 4.41 21.68 14.20
C GLU A 327 5.42 21.30 15.30
N THR A 328 4.98 21.22 16.56
CA THR A 328 5.78 20.78 17.70
C THR A 328 5.74 19.25 17.82
N PRO A 329 6.84 18.53 17.52
CA PRO A 329 6.87 17.07 17.62
C PRO A 329 7.01 16.59 19.07
N ILE A 330 6.75 15.30 19.28
CA ILE A 330 7.14 14.58 20.49
C ILE A 330 8.42 13.80 20.17
N THR A 331 9.57 14.35 20.55
CA THR A 331 10.90 13.74 20.35
C THR A 331 11.16 12.57 21.30
N ALA A 332 10.45 12.53 22.42
CA ALA A 332 10.50 11.44 23.39
C ALA A 332 9.77 10.18 22.90
N ASN A 333 10.14 9.02 23.45
CA ASN A 333 9.45 7.75 23.29
C ASN A 333 8.84 7.26 24.63
N PHE A 334 8.13 6.13 24.62
CA PHE A 334 7.51 5.61 25.84
C PHE A 334 8.51 5.13 26.91
N ARG A 335 9.70 4.67 26.52
CA ARG A 335 10.76 4.29 27.46
C ARG A 335 11.37 5.50 28.17
N GLU A 336 11.55 6.62 27.46
CA GLU A 336 12.05 7.89 28.00
C GLU A 336 11.00 8.61 28.85
N GLY A 337 9.71 8.39 28.54
CA GLY A 337 8.59 9.04 29.19
C GLY A 337 8.16 10.33 28.47
N LEU A 338 6.93 10.77 28.73
CA LEU A 338 6.35 11.97 28.14
C LEU A 338 6.18 13.05 29.21
N ASP A 339 6.53 14.29 28.86
CA ASP A 339 6.19 15.43 29.71
C ASP A 339 4.68 15.74 29.66
N VAL A 340 4.21 16.63 30.54
CA VAL A 340 2.78 16.98 30.65
C VAL A 340 2.24 17.57 29.35
N LEU A 341 3.04 18.37 28.64
CA LEU A 341 2.62 19.05 27.41
C LEU A 341 2.55 18.07 26.23
N GLN A 342 3.58 17.23 26.05
CA GLN A 342 3.64 16.16 25.07
C GLN A 342 2.50 15.16 25.27
N TYR A 343 2.25 14.76 26.51
CA TYR A 343 1.12 13.91 26.84
C TYR A 343 -0.20 14.59 26.46
N PHE A 344 -0.42 15.83 26.90
CA PHE A 344 -1.63 16.59 26.60
C PHE A 344 -1.87 16.78 25.09
N ILE A 345 -0.82 17.10 24.32
CA ILE A 345 -0.88 17.19 22.86
C ILE A 345 -1.32 15.85 22.26
N SER A 346 -0.75 14.73 22.73
CA SER A 346 -1.11 13.39 22.22
C SER A 346 -2.57 13.00 22.49
N THR A 347 -3.19 13.53 23.55
CA THR A 347 -4.59 13.22 23.88
C THR A 347 -5.59 13.77 22.87
N HIS A 348 -5.26 14.85 22.16
CA HIS A 348 -6.17 15.45 21.17
C HIS A 348 -6.38 14.51 19.98
N GLY A 349 -5.29 14.00 19.42
CA GLY A 349 -5.32 13.02 18.33
C GLY A 349 -5.99 11.72 18.77
N ALA A 350 -5.61 11.19 19.93
CA ALA A 350 -6.19 9.96 20.47
C ALA A 350 -7.71 10.06 20.69
N ARG A 351 -8.18 11.15 21.29
CA ARG A 351 -9.61 11.39 21.52
C ARG A 351 -10.38 11.54 20.20
N LYS A 352 -9.81 12.23 19.22
CA LYS A 352 -10.42 12.37 17.89
C LYS A 352 -10.52 11.02 17.18
N GLY A 353 -9.47 10.22 17.23
CA GLY A 353 -9.47 8.85 16.70
C GLY A 353 -10.59 8.01 17.33
N LEU A 354 -10.64 7.92 18.67
CA LEU A 354 -11.68 7.17 19.38
C LEU A 354 -13.10 7.65 19.05
N ALA A 355 -13.32 8.97 18.96
CA ALA A 355 -14.62 9.52 18.61
C ALA A 355 -15.01 9.18 17.15
N ASP A 356 -14.07 9.26 16.22
CA ASP A 356 -14.30 8.93 14.81
C ASP A 356 -14.56 7.43 14.63
N THR A 357 -13.86 6.54 15.35
CA THR A 357 -14.15 5.10 15.38
C THR A 357 -15.60 4.84 15.78
N ALA A 358 -16.06 5.48 16.86
CA ALA A 358 -17.42 5.30 17.36
C ALA A 358 -18.49 5.80 16.39
N LEU A 359 -18.25 6.94 15.72
CA LEU A 359 -19.26 7.58 14.86
C LEU A 359 -19.26 7.03 13.41
N LYS A 360 -18.09 6.81 12.80
CA LYS A 360 -17.99 6.47 11.37
C LYS A 360 -18.31 5.02 11.07
N THR A 361 -18.21 4.13 12.05
CA THR A 361 -18.61 2.71 11.91
C THR A 361 -20.06 2.58 11.43
N ALA A 362 -20.97 3.44 11.90
CA ALA A 362 -22.36 3.46 11.47
C ALA A 362 -22.51 3.78 9.97
N ASN A 363 -21.69 4.68 9.42
CA ASN A 363 -21.75 5.05 8.00
C ASN A 363 -21.33 3.90 7.08
N SER A 364 -20.28 3.17 7.47
CA SER A 364 -19.83 1.99 6.72
C SER A 364 -20.85 0.85 6.77
N GLY A 365 -21.44 0.59 7.94
CA GLY A 365 -22.52 -0.39 8.08
C GLY A 365 -23.75 -0.03 7.26
N TYR A 366 -24.13 1.25 7.24
CA TYR A 366 -25.24 1.74 6.41
C TYR A 366 -24.97 1.60 4.90
N LEU A 367 -23.75 1.92 4.44
CA LEU A 367 -23.34 1.70 3.06
C LEU A 367 -23.43 0.22 2.68
N THR A 368 -22.93 -0.67 3.55
CA THR A 368 -22.99 -2.12 3.35
C THR A 368 -24.42 -2.61 3.16
N ARG A 369 -25.36 -2.14 4.00
CA ARG A 369 -26.78 -2.48 3.86
C ARG A 369 -27.32 -2.06 2.49
N ARG A 370 -27.03 -0.83 2.06
CA ARG A 370 -27.47 -0.32 0.74
C ARG A 370 -26.87 -1.10 -0.43
N LEU A 371 -25.61 -1.52 -0.32
CA LEU A 371 -24.97 -2.37 -1.32
C LEU A 371 -25.68 -3.72 -1.43
N VAL A 372 -26.05 -4.33 -0.30
CA VAL A 372 -26.81 -5.59 -0.30
C VAL A 372 -28.20 -5.39 -0.90
N ASP A 373 -28.93 -4.33 -0.54
CA ASP A 373 -30.27 -4.04 -1.06
C ASP A 373 -30.29 -3.96 -2.60
N VAL A 374 -29.23 -3.42 -3.21
CA VAL A 374 -29.11 -3.30 -4.68
C VAL A 374 -28.59 -4.59 -5.32
N ALA A 375 -27.71 -5.33 -4.65
CA ALA A 375 -27.00 -6.48 -5.23
C ALA A 375 -27.67 -7.84 -4.96
N GLN A 376 -28.63 -7.95 -4.03
CA GLN A 376 -29.16 -9.23 -3.58
C GLN A 376 -29.75 -10.13 -4.67
N ASP A 377 -30.31 -9.54 -5.74
CA ASP A 377 -30.92 -10.29 -6.85
C ASP A 377 -29.89 -10.89 -7.82
N LEU A 378 -28.60 -10.57 -7.65
CA LEU A 378 -27.53 -11.05 -8.51
C LEU A 378 -27.08 -12.46 -8.11
N VAL A 379 -27.63 -13.46 -8.80
CA VAL A 379 -27.34 -14.89 -8.63
C VAL A 379 -26.77 -15.47 -9.92
N VAL A 380 -25.89 -16.47 -9.81
CA VAL A 380 -25.43 -17.22 -11.00
C VAL A 380 -26.55 -18.12 -11.52
N SER A 381 -27.04 -17.84 -12.74
CA SER A 381 -28.24 -18.50 -13.29
C SER A 381 -27.96 -19.59 -14.31
N HIS A 382 -26.85 -19.51 -15.05
CA HIS A 382 -26.47 -20.49 -16.07
C HIS A 382 -24.96 -20.45 -16.36
N GLN A 383 -24.46 -21.39 -17.16
CA GLN A 383 -23.03 -21.56 -17.36
C GLN A 383 -22.37 -20.47 -18.22
N ASP A 384 -22.97 -20.14 -19.36
CA ASP A 384 -22.39 -19.25 -20.36
C ASP A 384 -23.49 -18.47 -21.10
N CYS A 385 -23.38 -17.14 -21.13
CA CYS A 385 -24.31 -16.27 -21.86
C CYS A 385 -23.96 -16.11 -23.35
N GLY A 386 -22.79 -16.63 -23.80
CA GLY A 386 -22.33 -16.55 -25.18
C GLY A 386 -21.75 -15.19 -25.60
N THR A 387 -21.64 -14.22 -24.68
CA THR A 387 -21.05 -12.91 -25.02
C THR A 387 -19.57 -13.02 -25.42
N THR A 388 -19.20 -12.32 -26.48
CA THR A 388 -17.81 -12.11 -26.90
C THR A 388 -17.27 -10.75 -26.47
N ASN A 389 -18.05 -9.98 -25.68
CA ASN A 389 -17.62 -8.70 -25.14
C ASN A 389 -16.89 -8.90 -23.81
N GLY A 390 -15.77 -8.19 -23.64
CA GLY A 390 -14.96 -8.22 -22.43
C GLY A 390 -14.48 -6.85 -22.01
N LEU A 391 -13.75 -6.80 -20.91
CA LEU A 391 -12.98 -5.65 -20.48
C LEU A 391 -11.50 -5.94 -20.68
N THR A 392 -10.78 -4.97 -21.24
CA THR A 392 -9.32 -5.05 -21.33
C THR A 392 -8.72 -4.75 -19.96
N MET A 393 -8.06 -5.72 -19.37
CA MET A 393 -7.32 -5.58 -18.11
C MET A 393 -5.84 -5.32 -18.41
N THR A 394 -5.27 -4.37 -17.69
CA THR A 394 -3.84 -4.01 -17.71
C THR A 394 -3.34 -3.96 -16.26
N PRO A 395 -2.02 -4.10 -16.00
CA PRO A 395 -1.48 -3.81 -14.68
C PRO A 395 -1.78 -2.35 -14.30
N ILE A 396 -1.87 -2.07 -13.00
CA ILE A 396 -2.02 -0.71 -12.49
C ILE A 396 -0.62 -0.21 -12.14
N ILE A 397 -0.12 0.75 -12.93
CA ILE A 397 1.19 1.36 -12.75
C ILE A 397 0.98 2.81 -12.30
N GLU A 398 1.50 3.15 -11.12
CA GLU A 398 1.46 4.50 -10.59
C GLU A 398 2.88 4.97 -10.28
N GLY A 399 3.37 5.99 -11.00
CA GLY A 399 4.67 6.59 -10.74
C GLY A 399 5.83 5.59 -10.80
N GLY A 400 5.85 4.74 -11.83
CA GLY A 400 6.90 3.71 -12.03
C GLY A 400 6.77 2.46 -11.16
N ASP A 401 5.91 2.46 -10.15
CA ASP A 401 5.62 1.28 -9.34
C ASP A 401 4.40 0.52 -9.87
N VAL A 402 4.56 -0.79 -10.04
CA VAL A 402 3.44 -1.70 -10.32
C VAL A 402 2.69 -1.89 -9.00
N VAL A 403 1.56 -1.21 -8.85
CA VAL A 403 0.71 -1.27 -7.65
C VAL A 403 -0.03 -2.59 -7.59
N GLU A 404 -0.55 -3.04 -8.74
CA GLU A 404 -1.23 -4.32 -8.88
C GLU A 404 -0.80 -4.95 -10.21
N THR A 405 -0.33 -6.20 -10.12
CA THR A 405 0.15 -6.95 -11.29
C THR A 405 -1.00 -7.37 -12.19
N LEU A 406 -0.73 -7.65 -13.47
CA LEU A 406 -1.77 -8.21 -14.35
C LEU A 406 -2.27 -9.55 -13.80
N ALA A 407 -1.33 -10.38 -13.34
CA ALA A 407 -1.53 -11.67 -12.68
C ALA A 407 -2.65 -11.65 -11.63
N GLU A 408 -2.54 -10.76 -10.65
CA GLU A 408 -3.51 -10.63 -9.55
C GLU A 408 -4.90 -10.21 -10.06
N ARG A 409 -4.96 -9.34 -11.08
CA ARG A 409 -6.22 -8.81 -11.62
C ARG A 409 -7.00 -9.82 -12.45
N VAL A 410 -6.30 -10.71 -13.15
CA VAL A 410 -6.88 -11.66 -14.09
C VAL A 410 -7.10 -13.06 -13.50
N LEU A 411 -6.48 -13.38 -12.36
CA LEU A 411 -6.64 -14.67 -11.69
C LEU A 411 -8.12 -15.04 -11.50
N GLY A 412 -8.48 -16.24 -11.94
CA GLY A 412 -9.84 -16.77 -11.84
C GLY A 412 -10.85 -16.18 -12.84
N ARG A 413 -10.44 -15.26 -13.72
CA ARG A 413 -11.30 -14.74 -14.80
C ARG A 413 -11.22 -15.61 -16.05
N VAL A 414 -12.17 -15.43 -16.96
CA VAL A 414 -12.25 -16.18 -18.23
C VAL A 414 -11.81 -15.29 -19.39
N VAL A 415 -10.91 -15.79 -20.24
CA VAL A 415 -10.45 -15.06 -21.43
C VAL A 415 -11.51 -15.06 -22.54
N VAL A 416 -11.57 -13.95 -23.29
CA VAL A 416 -12.50 -13.79 -24.42
C VAL A 416 -11.87 -14.24 -25.73
N ASN A 417 -10.62 -13.89 -25.96
CA ASN A 417 -9.88 -14.21 -27.19
C ASN A 417 -8.72 -15.15 -26.88
N ASP A 418 -8.22 -15.82 -27.91
CA ASP A 418 -6.97 -16.57 -27.84
C ASP A 418 -5.83 -15.63 -27.47
N VAL A 419 -5.09 -16.00 -26.44
CA VAL A 419 -3.92 -15.27 -25.96
C VAL A 419 -2.71 -15.83 -26.68
N MET A 420 -2.09 -15.02 -27.51
CA MET A 420 -0.92 -15.42 -28.30
C MET A 420 0.39 -15.07 -27.57
N ASP A 421 1.46 -15.78 -27.89
CA ASP A 421 2.83 -15.41 -27.50
C ASP A 421 3.25 -14.07 -28.14
N GLN A 422 4.32 -13.44 -27.64
CA GLN A 422 4.89 -12.17 -28.11
C GLN A 422 5.18 -12.16 -29.61
N LYS A 423 5.49 -13.32 -30.20
CA LYS A 423 5.75 -13.47 -31.63
C LYS A 423 4.47 -13.70 -32.46
N GLU A 424 3.32 -13.81 -31.81
CA GLU A 424 2.03 -14.17 -32.40
C GLU A 424 2.01 -15.52 -33.16
N GLU A 425 2.94 -16.43 -32.84
CA GLU A 425 3.07 -17.73 -33.54
C GLU A 425 2.29 -18.87 -32.85
N GLU A 426 2.14 -18.82 -31.53
CA GLU A 426 1.51 -19.89 -30.73
C GLU A 426 0.45 -19.32 -29.78
N ILE A 427 -0.62 -20.09 -29.57
CA ILE A 427 -1.69 -19.80 -28.60
C ILE A 427 -1.23 -20.31 -27.22
N ILE A 428 -1.03 -19.40 -26.27
CA ILE A 428 -0.70 -19.72 -24.88
C ILE A 428 -1.96 -20.12 -24.12
N ILE A 429 -3.03 -19.33 -24.24
CA ILE A 429 -4.30 -19.58 -23.54
C ILE A 429 -5.45 -19.50 -24.55
N PRO A 430 -6.19 -20.60 -24.78
CA PRO A 430 -7.32 -20.59 -25.71
C PRO A 430 -8.53 -19.84 -25.15
N THR A 431 -9.36 -19.31 -26.03
CA THR A 431 -10.61 -18.61 -25.72
C THR A 431 -11.53 -19.42 -24.80
N GLY A 432 -12.19 -18.73 -23.86
CA GLY A 432 -13.14 -19.35 -22.94
C GLY A 432 -12.52 -20.13 -21.78
N THR A 433 -11.19 -20.10 -21.65
CA THR A 433 -10.46 -20.74 -20.55
C THR A 433 -10.46 -19.87 -19.31
N MET A 434 -10.65 -20.47 -18.13
CA MET A 434 -10.46 -19.77 -16.85
C MET A 434 -8.97 -19.74 -16.53
N ILE A 435 -8.47 -18.57 -16.17
CA ILE A 435 -7.08 -18.35 -15.80
C ILE A 435 -6.85 -18.91 -14.39
N ASP A 436 -5.96 -19.89 -14.29
CA ASP A 436 -5.44 -20.42 -13.03
C ASP A 436 -4.04 -19.87 -12.73
N GLU A 437 -3.48 -20.28 -11.60
CA GLU A 437 -2.14 -19.88 -11.14
C GLU A 437 -1.02 -20.27 -12.12
N SER A 438 -1.11 -21.43 -12.77
CA SER A 438 -0.09 -21.89 -13.72
C SER A 438 -0.10 -21.04 -14.99
N MET A 439 -1.30 -20.68 -15.45
CA MET A 439 -1.52 -19.80 -16.59
C MET A 439 -1.06 -18.37 -16.29
N VAL A 440 -1.21 -17.91 -15.04
CA VAL A 440 -0.66 -16.62 -14.62
C VAL A 440 0.86 -16.58 -14.78
N SER A 441 1.59 -17.61 -14.33
CA SER A 441 3.04 -17.67 -14.55
C SER A 441 3.40 -17.66 -16.03
N MET A 442 2.64 -18.38 -16.87
CA MET A 442 2.83 -18.33 -18.33
C MET A 442 2.59 -16.93 -18.91
N LEU A 443 1.60 -16.18 -18.41
CA LEU A 443 1.37 -14.79 -18.84
C LEU A 443 2.55 -13.88 -18.48
N GLU A 444 3.14 -14.07 -17.30
CA GLU A 444 4.31 -13.30 -16.84
C GLU A 444 5.58 -13.65 -17.61
N ASP A 445 5.85 -14.94 -17.83
CA ASP A 445 7.01 -15.42 -18.59
C ASP A 445 6.99 -14.91 -20.04
N ASN A 446 5.80 -14.88 -20.64
CA ASN A 446 5.59 -14.30 -21.98
C ASN A 446 5.37 -12.78 -21.95
N SER A 447 5.53 -12.13 -20.79
CA SER A 447 5.43 -10.67 -20.57
C SER A 447 4.21 -10.03 -21.23
N ILE A 448 3.05 -10.65 -21.08
CA ILE A 448 1.78 -10.12 -21.59
C ILE A 448 1.30 -8.98 -20.68
N ASP A 449 1.00 -7.83 -21.27
CA ASP A 449 0.68 -6.58 -20.56
C ASP A 449 -0.80 -6.23 -20.58
N ARG A 450 -1.56 -6.81 -21.51
CA ARG A 450 -3.00 -6.57 -21.68
C ARG A 450 -3.73 -7.85 -22.00
N LEU A 451 -4.90 -8.01 -21.37
CA LEU A 451 -5.71 -9.21 -21.56
C LEU A 451 -7.20 -8.85 -21.65
N LEU A 452 -7.88 -9.38 -22.67
CA LEU A 452 -9.33 -9.23 -22.80
C LEU A 452 -10.04 -10.36 -22.04
N VAL A 453 -10.66 -10.02 -20.92
CA VAL A 453 -11.36 -10.96 -20.04
C VAL A 453 -12.85 -10.67 -19.99
N ARG A 454 -13.65 -11.71 -19.72
CA ARG A 454 -15.09 -11.55 -19.49
C ARG A 454 -15.33 -10.76 -18.22
N SER A 455 -16.47 -10.06 -18.20
CA SER A 455 -16.88 -9.22 -17.09
C SER A 455 -18.34 -9.43 -16.77
N ILE A 456 -18.68 -9.19 -15.51
CA ILE A 456 -20.06 -9.16 -15.02
C ILE A 456 -20.87 -8.06 -15.73
N ILE A 457 -20.22 -6.94 -16.09
CA ILE A 457 -20.88 -5.79 -16.74
C ILE A 457 -21.24 -6.11 -18.20
N THR A 458 -20.42 -6.91 -18.88
CA THR A 458 -20.63 -7.28 -20.29
C THR A 458 -21.48 -8.53 -20.46
N CYS A 459 -22.09 -9.04 -19.38
CA CYS A 459 -22.85 -10.28 -19.39
C CYS A 459 -24.24 -10.10 -20.03
N ASP A 460 -24.54 -10.86 -21.08
CA ASP A 460 -25.83 -10.82 -21.80
C ASP A 460 -26.96 -11.61 -21.10
N ALA A 461 -26.74 -12.09 -19.88
CA ALA A 461 -27.75 -12.77 -19.07
C ALA A 461 -28.90 -11.81 -18.72
N ARG A 462 -30.16 -12.21 -18.99
CA ARG A 462 -31.34 -11.39 -18.66
C ARG A 462 -31.66 -11.33 -17.17
N GLN A 463 -31.39 -12.42 -16.44
CA GLN A 463 -31.61 -12.54 -15.01
C GLN A 463 -30.37 -13.16 -14.38
N GLY A 464 -29.83 -12.49 -13.36
CA GLY A 464 -28.57 -12.88 -12.74
C GLY A 464 -27.39 -12.76 -13.71
N ILE A 465 -26.39 -13.62 -13.54
CA ILE A 465 -25.19 -13.64 -14.38
C ILE A 465 -24.82 -15.07 -14.77
N CYS A 466 -23.99 -15.22 -15.80
CA CYS A 466 -23.44 -16.53 -16.15
C CYS A 466 -22.14 -16.84 -15.38
N ALA A 467 -21.87 -18.13 -15.15
CA ALA A 467 -20.69 -18.58 -14.41
C ALA A 467 -19.38 -18.12 -15.07
N LYS A 468 -19.27 -18.17 -16.40
CA LYS A 468 -18.06 -17.73 -17.12
C LYS A 468 -17.81 -16.22 -17.08
N CYS A 469 -18.83 -15.38 -16.94
CA CYS A 469 -18.63 -13.92 -16.80
C CYS A 469 -18.15 -13.52 -15.40
N TYR A 470 -18.45 -14.34 -14.39
CA TYR A 470 -17.93 -14.19 -13.04
C TYR A 470 -16.54 -14.82 -12.93
N GLY A 471 -16.41 -16.08 -13.35
CA GLY A 471 -15.20 -16.89 -13.22
C GLY A 471 -15.19 -17.73 -11.94
N ARG A 472 -14.08 -17.69 -11.23
CA ARG A 472 -13.80 -18.49 -10.03
C ARG A 472 -14.54 -17.96 -8.79
N ASP A 473 -15.12 -18.86 -8.01
CA ASP A 473 -15.53 -18.58 -6.62
C ASP A 473 -14.27 -18.53 -5.74
N LEU A 474 -13.87 -17.33 -5.34
CA LEU A 474 -12.67 -17.12 -4.52
C LEU A 474 -12.81 -17.76 -3.13
N GLY A 475 -14.03 -17.94 -2.61
CA GLY A 475 -14.23 -18.58 -1.30
C GLY A 475 -14.04 -20.10 -1.30
N ARG A 476 -14.05 -20.73 -2.49
CA ARG A 476 -13.98 -22.20 -2.63
C ARG A 476 -12.98 -22.69 -3.69
N GLY A 477 -12.36 -21.79 -4.43
CA GLY A 477 -11.27 -22.09 -5.34
C GLY A 477 -11.66 -22.77 -6.66
N HIS A 478 -12.94 -23.02 -6.95
CA HIS A 478 -13.42 -23.63 -8.20
C HIS A 478 -14.29 -22.65 -9.01
N LEU A 479 -14.69 -23.03 -10.23
CA LEU A 479 -15.65 -22.25 -11.03
C LEU A 479 -16.94 -22.02 -10.22
N VAL A 480 -17.49 -20.81 -10.27
CA VAL A 480 -18.67 -20.48 -9.47
C VAL A 480 -19.86 -21.41 -9.80
N ASN A 481 -20.52 -21.89 -8.75
CA ASN A 481 -21.67 -22.79 -8.90
C ASN A 481 -22.92 -22.03 -9.31
N ILE A 482 -23.79 -22.70 -10.07
CA ILE A 482 -25.14 -22.21 -10.36
C ILE A 482 -25.92 -22.12 -9.03
N GLY A 483 -26.56 -20.97 -8.80
CA GLY A 483 -27.28 -20.67 -7.56
C GLY A 483 -26.48 -19.87 -6.53
N GLU A 484 -25.19 -19.60 -6.74
CA GLU A 484 -24.40 -18.79 -5.80
C GLU A 484 -24.87 -17.31 -5.84
N ALA A 485 -25.13 -16.74 -4.67
CA ALA A 485 -25.60 -15.36 -4.48
C ALA A 485 -24.42 -14.36 -4.50
N VAL A 486 -23.77 -14.25 -5.66
CA VAL A 486 -22.57 -13.43 -5.88
C VAL A 486 -22.75 -11.95 -5.53
N GLY A 487 -23.96 -11.39 -5.67
CA GLY A 487 -24.20 -10.00 -5.32
C GLY A 487 -24.10 -9.70 -3.83
N VAL A 488 -24.63 -10.60 -2.99
CA VAL A 488 -24.49 -10.49 -1.53
C VAL A 488 -23.03 -10.68 -1.11
N VAL A 489 -22.33 -11.64 -1.73
CA VAL A 489 -20.90 -11.88 -1.49
C VAL A 489 -20.06 -10.65 -1.84
N ALA A 490 -20.31 -10.02 -2.99
CA ALA A 490 -19.62 -8.82 -3.43
C ALA A 490 -19.88 -7.63 -2.48
N ALA A 491 -21.14 -7.40 -2.09
CA ALA A 491 -21.49 -6.34 -1.16
C ALA A 491 -20.80 -6.50 0.20
N GLN A 492 -20.73 -7.73 0.72
CA GLN A 492 -20.04 -8.03 1.97
C GLN A 492 -18.51 -7.87 1.84
N SER A 493 -17.94 -8.27 0.70
CA SER A 493 -16.50 -8.18 0.42
C SER A 493 -16.00 -6.74 0.27
N ILE A 494 -16.90 -5.78 0.06
CA ILE A 494 -16.59 -4.34 0.08
C ILE A 494 -16.91 -3.74 1.46
N GLY A 495 -18.07 -4.08 2.02
CA GLY A 495 -18.59 -3.47 3.23
C GLY A 495 -17.82 -3.82 4.50
N GLU A 496 -17.40 -5.08 4.63
CA GLU A 496 -16.65 -5.52 5.81
C GLU A 496 -15.25 -4.89 5.88
N PRO A 497 -14.42 -4.93 4.81
CA PRO A 497 -13.11 -4.29 4.86
C PRO A 497 -13.22 -2.79 5.06
N GLY A 498 -14.21 -2.13 4.45
CA GLY A 498 -14.46 -0.70 4.66
C GLY A 498 -14.75 -0.36 6.13
N THR A 499 -15.51 -1.22 6.82
CA THR A 499 -15.82 -1.06 8.24
C THR A 499 -14.59 -1.34 9.12
N GLN A 500 -13.83 -2.39 8.82
CA GLN A 500 -12.60 -2.73 9.54
C GLN A 500 -11.51 -1.67 9.39
N LEU A 501 -11.31 -1.14 8.19
CA LEU A 501 -10.35 -0.05 7.94
C LEU A 501 -10.74 1.20 8.72
N THR A 502 -12.05 1.49 8.80
CA THR A 502 -12.56 2.57 9.64
C THR A 502 -12.18 2.33 11.11
N MET A 503 -12.35 1.12 11.65
CA MET A 503 -12.00 0.85 13.05
C MET A 503 -10.48 0.87 13.30
N ARG A 504 -9.68 0.16 12.49
CA ARG A 504 -8.23 -0.04 12.74
C ARG A 504 -7.41 1.25 12.64
N THR A 505 -7.73 2.12 11.69
CA THR A 505 -6.87 3.28 11.38
C THR A 505 -6.98 4.37 12.44
N PHE A 506 -8.13 4.51 13.11
CA PHE A 506 -8.34 5.54 14.11
C PHE A 506 -7.82 5.20 15.51
N HIS A 507 -7.56 3.93 15.84
CA HIS A 507 -6.88 3.55 17.08
C HIS A 507 -5.40 3.96 17.11
N ILE A 508 -4.80 4.23 15.94
CA ILE A 508 -3.43 4.74 15.79
C ILE A 508 -3.41 6.28 15.85
N GLY A 509 -4.57 6.95 15.86
CA GLY A 509 -4.81 8.37 15.64
C GLY A 509 -4.14 9.38 16.58
N GLY A 510 -3.26 8.93 17.48
CA GLY A 510 -2.31 9.81 18.16
C GLY A 510 -1.20 10.29 17.22
N ALA A 511 -0.51 9.35 16.54
CA ALA A 511 0.67 9.65 15.75
C ALA A 511 0.33 9.86 14.26
N ALA A 512 0.63 11.03 13.73
CA ALA A 512 0.56 11.33 12.31
C ALA A 512 1.85 10.84 11.63
N SER A 513 1.72 9.89 10.70
CA SER A 513 2.77 9.56 9.75
C SER A 513 2.39 10.13 8.39
N ARG A 514 2.98 11.28 8.04
CA ARG A 514 2.97 11.78 6.66
C ARG A 514 4.20 11.19 5.98
N SER A 515 4.02 10.52 4.84
CA SER A 515 5.15 10.21 3.96
C SER A 515 5.71 11.52 3.42
N ALA A 516 7.03 11.67 3.37
CA ALA A 516 7.67 12.87 2.82
C ALA A 516 7.08 13.19 1.44
N ALA A 517 6.79 14.45 1.18
CA ALA A 517 6.25 14.84 -0.11
C ALA A 517 7.29 14.56 -1.20
N ILE A 518 6.89 13.80 -2.23
CA ILE A 518 7.78 13.47 -3.35
C ILE A 518 8.14 14.77 -4.05
N SER A 519 9.43 15.11 -4.03
CA SER A 519 10.00 16.29 -4.69
C SER A 519 10.85 15.93 -5.91
N ASN A 520 11.02 14.63 -6.19
CA ASN A 520 11.83 14.16 -7.30
C ASN A 520 11.37 12.81 -7.85
N VAL A 521 11.80 12.50 -9.08
CA VAL A 521 11.69 11.16 -9.67
C VAL A 521 13.07 10.55 -9.73
N GLN A 522 13.22 9.41 -9.08
CA GLN A 522 14.42 8.56 -9.13
C GLN A 522 14.11 7.30 -9.93
N VAL A 523 14.93 7.02 -10.94
CA VAL A 523 14.76 5.86 -11.83
C VAL A 523 15.15 4.57 -11.11
N LYS A 524 14.37 3.50 -11.28
CA LYS A 524 14.64 2.21 -10.62
C LYS A 524 15.33 1.19 -11.55
N SER A 525 15.21 1.38 -12.86
CA SER A 525 15.70 0.47 -13.89
C SER A 525 16.58 1.21 -14.88
N ALA A 526 17.71 0.62 -15.24
CA ALA A 526 18.51 1.13 -16.34
C ALA A 526 17.72 1.11 -17.66
N GLY A 527 17.86 2.15 -18.47
CA GLY A 527 17.10 2.30 -19.73
C GLY A 527 17.36 3.61 -20.42
N THR A 528 16.52 3.95 -21.40
CA THR A 528 16.55 5.22 -22.13
C THR A 528 15.28 6.03 -21.85
N ILE A 529 15.45 7.33 -21.61
CA ILE A 529 14.33 8.23 -21.32
C ILE A 529 13.52 8.53 -22.59
N LYS A 530 12.19 8.42 -22.48
CA LYS A 530 11.23 8.82 -23.52
C LYS A 530 10.23 9.81 -22.94
N LEU A 531 10.05 10.94 -23.62
CA LEU A 531 9.11 11.96 -23.18
C LEU A 531 7.79 11.80 -23.95
N SER A 532 6.68 11.65 -23.23
CA SER A 532 5.34 11.49 -23.83
C SER A 532 4.47 12.68 -23.48
N ASN A 533 3.82 13.28 -24.49
CA ASN A 533 2.95 14.45 -24.34
C ASN A 533 3.60 15.63 -23.58
N MET A 534 4.93 15.73 -23.63
CA MET A 534 5.69 16.71 -22.87
C MET A 534 6.30 17.78 -23.78
N LYS A 535 6.08 19.04 -23.42
CA LYS A 535 6.79 20.19 -24.01
C LYS A 535 7.78 20.70 -22.97
N THR A 536 9.01 20.98 -23.40
CA THR A 536 10.09 21.44 -22.53
C THR A 536 10.71 22.73 -23.07
N VAL A 537 11.21 23.56 -22.16
CA VAL A 537 11.99 24.76 -22.47
C VAL A 537 13.30 24.75 -21.70
N LYS A 538 14.38 25.31 -22.24
CA LYS A 538 15.68 25.38 -21.53
C LYS A 538 15.77 26.66 -20.70
N ASN A 539 16.04 26.51 -19.41
CA ASN A 539 16.28 27.62 -18.50
C ASN A 539 17.74 28.13 -18.62
N ARG A 540 18.06 29.28 -17.99
CA ARG A 540 19.39 29.91 -17.92
C ARG A 540 20.51 28.96 -17.48
N GLU A 541 20.18 28.03 -16.59
CA GLU A 541 21.13 27.03 -16.05
C GLU A 541 21.35 25.84 -17.00
N GLY A 542 20.68 25.80 -18.16
CA GLY A 542 20.78 24.72 -19.13
C GLY A 542 19.84 23.54 -18.88
N ASN A 543 19.14 23.52 -17.75
CA ASN A 543 18.17 22.49 -17.39
C ASN A 543 16.86 22.62 -18.22
N LEU A 544 16.22 21.49 -18.50
CA LEU A 544 14.92 21.45 -19.17
C LEU A 544 13.80 21.68 -18.15
N VAL A 545 12.83 22.53 -18.45
CA VAL A 545 11.65 22.78 -17.61
C VAL A 545 10.40 22.32 -18.35
N ALA A 546 9.57 21.52 -17.70
CA ALA A 546 8.32 21.02 -18.27
C ALA A 546 7.25 22.12 -18.33
N VAL A 547 6.72 22.41 -19.52
CA VAL A 547 5.65 23.42 -19.74
C VAL A 547 4.32 22.79 -20.15
N SER A 548 4.24 21.47 -20.14
CA SER A 548 3.00 20.69 -20.36
C SER A 548 2.39 20.20 -19.04
N ARG A 549 1.06 20.27 -18.92
CA ARG A 549 0.32 19.75 -17.73
C ARG A 549 0.06 18.25 -17.74
N SER A 550 0.25 17.60 -18.89
CA SER A 550 0.03 16.16 -19.11
C SER A 550 1.32 15.46 -19.53
N GLY A 551 2.48 16.03 -19.17
CA GLY A 551 3.77 15.46 -19.52
C GLY A 551 4.01 14.17 -18.73
N GLU A 552 4.51 13.16 -19.43
CA GLU A 552 4.90 11.88 -18.85
C GLU A 552 6.34 11.56 -19.27
N VAL A 553 7.09 10.94 -18.36
CA VAL A 553 8.43 10.39 -18.62
C VAL A 553 8.35 8.89 -18.51
N GLY A 554 8.68 8.22 -19.61
CA GLY A 554 8.83 6.77 -19.67
C GLY A 554 10.32 6.38 -19.63
N VAL A 555 10.63 5.29 -18.94
CA VAL A 555 11.95 4.64 -19.04
C VAL A 555 11.79 3.42 -19.93
N MET A 556 12.46 3.41 -21.07
CA MET A 556 12.39 2.35 -22.08
C MET A 556 13.58 1.40 -21.94
N ASP A 557 13.35 0.11 -22.12
CA ASP A 557 14.45 -0.87 -22.19
C ASP A 557 15.12 -0.91 -23.58
N SER A 558 16.16 -1.75 -23.70
CA SER A 558 16.89 -1.96 -24.95
C SER A 558 16.06 -2.51 -26.11
N TYR A 559 14.85 -3.02 -25.83
CA TYR A 559 13.92 -3.57 -26.83
C TYR A 559 12.77 -2.61 -27.15
N GLY A 560 12.78 -1.38 -26.60
CA GLY A 560 11.75 -0.39 -26.83
C GLY A 560 10.46 -0.65 -26.07
N ARG A 561 10.50 -1.37 -24.94
CA ARG A 561 9.36 -1.53 -24.01
C ARG A 561 9.45 -0.51 -22.90
N GLU A 562 8.30 0.04 -22.52
CA GLU A 562 8.21 1.00 -21.42
C GLU A 562 8.17 0.25 -20.07
N ARG A 563 9.23 0.39 -19.27
CA ARG A 563 9.35 -0.27 -17.96
C ARG A 563 8.77 0.57 -16.83
N GLU A 564 8.99 1.87 -16.90
CA GLU A 564 8.55 2.82 -15.88
C GLU A 564 7.82 3.96 -16.57
N ARG A 565 6.78 4.48 -15.92
CA ARG A 565 6.05 5.66 -16.38
C ARG A 565 5.77 6.59 -15.21
N TYR A 566 6.26 7.81 -15.32
CA TYR A 566 6.11 8.86 -14.32
C TYR A 566 5.33 10.02 -14.90
N LYS A 567 4.29 10.46 -14.20
CA LYS A 567 3.58 11.69 -14.54
C LYS A 567 4.34 12.88 -13.97
N ILE A 568 4.69 13.85 -14.80
CA ILE A 568 5.50 14.99 -14.40
C ILE A 568 4.63 16.24 -14.21
N PRO A 569 4.70 16.89 -13.04
CA PRO A 569 4.02 18.16 -12.81
C PRO A 569 4.54 19.28 -13.72
N TYR A 570 3.67 20.23 -14.04
CA TYR A 570 4.05 21.45 -14.76
C TYR A 570 5.08 22.26 -13.95
N GLY A 571 6.11 22.77 -14.63
CA GLY A 571 7.20 23.56 -14.04
C GLY A 571 8.28 22.73 -13.34
N SER A 572 8.24 21.40 -13.47
CA SER A 572 9.30 20.53 -12.97
C SER A 572 10.58 20.68 -13.80
N VAL A 573 11.73 20.58 -13.14
CA VAL A 573 13.04 20.69 -13.76
C VAL A 573 13.58 19.30 -14.05
N LEU A 574 13.78 18.99 -15.32
CA LEU A 574 14.43 17.78 -15.81
C LEU A 574 15.94 18.02 -15.93
N THR A 575 16.70 17.09 -15.37
CA THR A 575 18.16 17.08 -15.41
C THR A 575 18.72 16.37 -16.64
N ILE A 576 17.88 15.60 -17.35
CA ILE A 576 18.28 14.69 -18.43
C ILE A 576 17.43 14.92 -19.69
N ASP A 577 18.06 14.87 -20.87
CA ASP A 577 17.43 15.04 -22.19
C ASP A 577 16.76 13.75 -22.70
N GLU A 578 15.80 13.89 -23.62
CA GLU A 578 15.14 12.75 -24.29
C GLU A 578 16.15 11.86 -25.04
N GLY A 579 16.00 10.54 -24.91
CA GLY A 579 16.88 9.54 -25.52
C GLY A 579 18.18 9.27 -24.75
N SER A 580 18.43 9.98 -23.64
CA SER A 580 19.59 9.73 -22.79
C SER A 580 19.46 8.40 -22.05
N ALA A 581 20.59 7.71 -21.88
CA ALA A 581 20.68 6.54 -21.02
C ALA A 581 20.68 6.97 -19.55
N VAL A 582 19.99 6.20 -18.72
CA VAL A 582 19.89 6.38 -17.27
C VAL A 582 20.21 5.08 -16.56
N ASP A 583 20.90 5.19 -15.43
CA ASP A 583 21.20 4.06 -14.56
C ASP A 583 20.24 4.03 -13.36
N THR A 584 20.16 2.86 -12.71
CA THR A 584 19.36 2.71 -11.51
C THR A 584 19.86 3.66 -10.41
N GLY A 585 18.95 4.51 -9.92
CA GLY A 585 19.22 5.47 -8.86
C GLY A 585 19.39 6.92 -9.33
N ASP A 586 19.38 7.19 -10.64
CA ASP A 586 19.51 8.54 -11.17
C ASP A 586 18.24 9.38 -10.92
N ILE A 587 18.43 10.62 -10.48
CA ILE A 587 17.35 11.60 -10.33
C ILE A 587 17.18 12.33 -11.66
N ILE A 588 16.04 12.09 -12.30
CA ILE A 588 15.73 12.61 -13.65
C ILE A 588 14.90 13.90 -13.62
N VAL A 589 14.10 14.11 -12.57
CA VAL A 589 13.20 15.25 -12.43
C VAL A 589 13.15 15.73 -10.99
N ASN A 590 13.16 17.04 -10.76
CA ASN A 590 12.97 17.69 -9.47
C ASN A 590 11.89 18.78 -9.53
N TRP A 591 11.14 18.98 -8.43
CA TRP A 591 10.19 20.08 -8.27
C TRP A 591 9.99 20.43 -6.79
N ASP A 592 9.40 21.60 -6.52
CA ASP A 592 8.91 21.96 -5.20
C ASP A 592 7.51 21.35 -4.98
N PRO A 593 7.32 20.44 -4.01
CA PRO A 593 6.03 19.81 -3.78
C PRO A 593 4.98 20.74 -3.15
N HIS A 594 5.37 21.90 -2.63
CA HIS A 594 4.47 22.83 -1.92
C HIS A 594 3.98 23.99 -2.78
N THR A 595 4.59 24.19 -3.94
CA THR A 595 4.23 25.29 -4.82
C THR A 595 4.08 24.79 -6.25
N HIS A 596 3.06 25.27 -6.95
CA HIS A 596 3.03 25.18 -8.40
C HIS A 596 3.64 26.47 -8.96
N PRO A 597 4.81 26.40 -9.59
CA PRO A 597 5.37 27.55 -10.28
C PRO A 597 4.59 27.81 -11.57
N VAL A 598 4.34 29.08 -11.88
CA VAL A 598 3.92 29.53 -13.21
C VAL A 598 5.19 29.90 -13.96
N VAL A 599 5.50 29.23 -15.07
CA VAL A 599 6.79 29.36 -15.76
C VAL A 599 6.59 30.01 -17.12
N THR A 600 7.52 30.85 -17.55
CA THR A 600 7.50 31.42 -18.90
C THR A 600 8.17 30.53 -19.96
N GLU A 601 7.57 30.45 -21.15
CA GLU A 601 8.09 29.79 -22.34
C GLU A 601 8.94 30.70 -23.24
N VAL A 602 8.83 32.03 -23.06
CA VAL A 602 9.51 33.05 -23.88
C VAL A 602 10.19 34.08 -22.99
N ASP A 603 11.25 34.70 -23.49
CA ASP A 603 11.93 35.84 -22.89
C ASP A 603 11.20 37.15 -23.23
N GLY A 604 11.28 38.13 -22.35
CA GLY A 604 10.68 39.45 -22.58
C GLY A 604 10.48 40.28 -21.33
N LEU A 605 9.81 41.42 -21.50
CA LEU A 605 9.43 42.31 -20.41
C LEU A 605 8.04 41.96 -19.89
N VAL A 606 7.90 41.92 -18.57
CA VAL A 606 6.64 41.62 -17.89
C VAL A 606 5.70 42.82 -17.94
N GLN A 607 4.50 42.62 -18.46
CA GLN A 607 3.38 43.54 -18.38
C GLN A 607 2.25 42.92 -17.55
N LEU A 608 1.93 43.53 -16.41
CA LEU A 608 0.84 43.09 -15.54
C LEU A 608 -0.51 43.66 -16.04
N ILE A 609 -1.45 42.78 -16.37
CA ILE A 609 -2.78 43.16 -16.89
C ILE A 609 -3.84 42.75 -15.87
N ASP A 610 -4.81 43.64 -15.65
CA ASP A 610 -5.88 43.46 -14.67
C ASP A 610 -5.39 43.29 -13.22
N PHE A 611 -4.20 43.82 -12.89
CA PHE A 611 -3.67 43.93 -11.53
C PHE A 611 -4.14 45.25 -10.89
N VAL A 612 -5.27 45.20 -10.17
CA VAL A 612 -5.86 46.34 -9.47
C VAL A 612 -5.88 46.03 -7.98
N ASP A 613 -5.12 46.80 -7.22
CA ASP A 613 -4.98 46.63 -5.77
C ASP A 613 -6.34 46.78 -5.06
N GLY A 614 -6.63 45.85 -4.16
CA GLY A 614 -7.90 45.77 -3.42
C GLY A 614 -9.09 45.22 -4.22
N VAL A 615 -8.92 44.95 -5.52
CA VAL A 615 -9.99 44.40 -6.38
C VAL A 615 -9.61 43.02 -6.91
N THR A 616 -8.49 42.90 -7.63
CA THR A 616 -8.03 41.62 -8.22
C THR A 616 -6.81 41.06 -7.50
N VAL A 617 -6.02 41.92 -6.88
CA VAL A 617 -4.87 41.54 -6.04
C VAL A 617 -4.96 42.26 -4.70
N GLN A 618 -4.50 41.59 -3.65
CA GLN A 618 -4.39 42.16 -2.32
C GLN A 618 -2.93 42.12 -1.90
N GLU A 619 -2.41 43.26 -1.46
CA GLU A 619 -1.10 43.29 -0.80
C GLU A 619 -1.24 42.65 0.58
N GLN A 620 -0.56 41.52 0.75
CA GLN A 620 -0.39 40.87 2.03
C GLN A 620 0.98 41.28 2.56
N SER A 621 0.97 42.10 3.61
CA SER A 621 2.15 42.38 4.40
C SER A 621 2.26 41.32 5.49
N ASP A 622 3.40 40.64 5.57
CA ASP A 622 3.69 39.78 6.71
C ASP A 622 4.10 40.66 7.89
N GLU A 623 3.37 40.58 9.01
CA GLU A 623 3.58 41.41 10.21
C GLU A 623 4.97 41.21 10.85
N VAL A 624 5.63 40.08 10.56
CA VAL A 624 6.95 39.75 11.14
C VAL A 624 8.10 40.21 10.26
N THR A 625 7.97 40.09 8.95
CA THR A 625 9.07 40.34 7.99
C THR A 625 9.00 41.72 7.35
N GLY A 626 7.81 42.35 7.36
CA GLY A 626 7.57 43.64 6.73
C GLY A 626 7.61 43.61 5.20
N LEU A 627 7.71 42.42 4.57
CA LEU A 627 7.64 42.28 3.13
C LEU A 627 6.18 42.25 2.66
N THR A 628 5.93 42.98 1.58
CA THR A 628 4.64 42.99 0.87
C THR A 628 4.69 42.05 -0.33
N SER A 629 3.79 41.07 -0.34
CA SER A 629 3.56 40.19 -1.48
C SER A 629 2.17 40.46 -2.07
N ARG A 630 2.04 40.40 -3.41
CA ARG A 630 0.75 40.58 -4.08
C ARG A 630 0.09 39.23 -4.30
N VAL A 631 -1.04 39.01 -3.63
CA VAL A 631 -1.81 37.77 -3.71
C VAL A 631 -3.05 37.98 -4.56
N VAL A 632 -3.30 37.10 -5.52
CA VAL A 632 -4.49 37.17 -6.39
C VAL A 632 -5.75 36.79 -5.62
N THR A 633 -6.72 37.70 -5.57
CA THR A 633 -7.98 37.51 -4.84
C THR A 633 -8.93 36.58 -5.59
N ASP A 634 -9.67 35.71 -4.91
CA ASP A 634 -10.68 34.82 -5.53
C ASP A 634 -11.80 35.65 -6.21
N PRO A 635 -12.15 35.38 -7.48
CA PRO A 635 -13.29 36.03 -8.17
C PRO A 635 -14.59 36.10 -7.35
N LYS A 636 -14.85 35.13 -6.46
CA LYS A 636 -16.04 35.12 -5.59
C LYS A 636 -16.01 36.22 -4.52
N GLN A 637 -14.82 36.64 -4.10
CA GLN A 637 -14.62 37.68 -3.08
C GLN A 637 -14.51 39.10 -3.68
N ARG A 638 -14.45 39.21 -5.02
CA ARG A 638 -14.33 40.49 -5.71
C ARG A 638 -15.67 41.22 -5.81
N SER A 639 -15.61 42.55 -5.88
CA SER A 639 -16.76 43.41 -6.17
C SER A 639 -17.35 43.10 -7.56
N ALA A 640 -18.60 43.51 -7.82
CA ALA A 640 -19.30 43.18 -9.07
C ALA A 640 -18.52 43.62 -10.34
N ALA A 641 -17.77 44.74 -10.27
CA ALA A 641 -16.92 45.22 -11.35
C ALA A 641 -15.59 44.43 -11.49
N GLY A 642 -15.11 43.79 -10.43
CA GLY A 642 -13.86 43.02 -10.41
C GLY A 642 -14.02 41.54 -10.76
N LYS A 643 -15.25 41.04 -10.92
CA LYS A 643 -15.55 39.64 -11.24
C LYS A 643 -15.14 39.23 -12.65
N GLU A 644 -15.18 40.16 -13.60
CA GLU A 644 -14.82 39.88 -15.00
C GLU A 644 -13.33 40.07 -15.27
N LEU A 645 -12.63 40.82 -14.43
CA LEU A 645 -11.18 41.05 -14.55
C LEU A 645 -10.40 39.75 -14.32
N ARG A 646 -9.42 39.46 -15.18
CA ARG A 646 -8.61 38.25 -15.10
C ARG A 646 -7.15 38.63 -14.94
N PRO A 647 -6.61 38.72 -13.71
CA PRO A 647 -5.22 39.08 -13.49
C PRO A 647 -4.32 38.10 -14.25
N MET A 648 -3.50 38.66 -15.13
CA MET A 648 -2.63 37.89 -16.01
C MET A 648 -1.29 38.60 -16.21
N VAL A 649 -0.27 37.81 -16.47
CA VAL A 649 1.06 38.29 -16.87
C VAL A 649 1.17 38.16 -18.38
N ARG A 650 1.42 39.26 -19.08
CA ARG A 650 1.71 39.27 -20.52
C ARG A 650 3.18 39.60 -20.72
N LEU A 651 3.80 38.99 -21.72
CA LEU A 651 5.17 39.32 -22.12
C LEU A 651 5.18 40.19 -23.36
N VAL A 652 5.96 41.26 -23.30
CA VAL A 652 6.11 42.25 -24.37
C VAL A 652 7.58 42.42 -24.76
N ASP A 653 7.81 42.82 -26.00
CA ASP A 653 9.13 43.20 -26.49
C ASP A 653 9.53 44.62 -26.03
N GLU A 654 10.74 45.08 -26.42
CA GLU A 654 11.22 46.42 -26.10
C GLU A 654 10.36 47.55 -26.71
N GLN A 655 9.51 47.24 -27.70
CA GLN A 655 8.59 48.17 -28.35
C GLN A 655 7.17 48.13 -27.74
N GLY A 656 6.91 47.23 -26.80
CA GLY A 656 5.63 47.06 -26.13
C GLY A 656 4.61 46.21 -26.89
N GLU A 657 5.01 45.51 -27.97
CA GLU A 657 4.15 44.55 -28.66
C GLU A 657 4.20 43.18 -27.97
N SER A 658 3.10 42.43 -28.07
CA SER A 658 2.97 41.13 -27.39
C SER A 658 3.83 40.08 -28.07
N ILE A 659 4.69 39.41 -27.30
CA ILE A 659 5.48 38.28 -27.77
C ILE A 659 4.56 37.07 -27.86
N ASN A 660 4.62 36.32 -28.97
CA ASN A 660 3.83 35.11 -29.16
C ASN A 660 4.57 33.88 -28.63
N LEU A 661 3.82 32.88 -28.18
CA LEU A 661 4.36 31.59 -27.73
C LEU A 661 5.06 30.88 -28.89
N SER A 662 6.25 30.32 -28.61
CA SER A 662 7.12 29.66 -29.58
C SER A 662 6.38 28.66 -30.49
N GLY A 663 6.28 28.98 -31.78
CA GLY A 663 5.63 28.15 -32.79
C GLY A 663 4.12 28.32 -32.92
N THR A 664 3.53 29.36 -32.31
CA THR A 664 2.09 29.68 -32.43
C THR A 664 1.87 31.18 -32.60
N ASP A 665 0.73 31.57 -33.20
CA ASP A 665 0.29 32.98 -33.27
C ASP A 665 -0.45 33.44 -31.99
N ILE A 666 -0.27 32.71 -30.88
CA ILE A 666 -0.95 32.97 -29.62
C ILE A 666 -0.06 33.87 -28.76
N PRO A 667 -0.55 35.03 -28.28
CA PRO A 667 0.21 35.89 -27.37
C PRO A 667 0.60 35.16 -26.08
N ALA A 668 1.83 35.36 -25.60
CA ALA A 668 2.33 34.84 -24.33
C ALA A 668 1.65 35.52 -23.14
N GLN A 669 0.50 34.97 -22.75
CA GLN A 669 -0.35 35.45 -21.66
C GLN A 669 -0.57 34.33 -20.65
N TYR A 670 -0.16 34.56 -19.41
CA TYR A 670 -0.25 33.62 -18.30
C TYR A 670 -1.30 34.11 -17.31
N PHE A 671 -2.46 33.46 -17.31
CA PHE A 671 -3.52 33.74 -16.34
C PHE A 671 -3.12 33.25 -14.96
N LEU A 672 -3.26 34.11 -13.94
CA LEU A 672 -2.98 33.75 -12.56
C LEU A 672 -4.28 33.34 -11.86
N PRO A 673 -4.36 32.11 -11.33
CA PRO A 673 -5.52 31.67 -10.58
C PRO A 673 -5.58 32.35 -9.20
N ALA A 674 -6.73 32.25 -8.54
CA ALA A 674 -6.92 32.71 -7.17
C ALA A 674 -5.86 32.09 -6.23
N GLY A 675 -5.32 32.90 -5.32
CA GLY A 675 -4.29 32.49 -4.36
C GLY A 675 -2.87 32.48 -4.92
N ALA A 676 -2.65 32.76 -6.20
CA ALA A 676 -1.31 32.91 -6.76
C ALA A 676 -0.59 34.12 -6.11
N ILE A 677 0.64 33.91 -5.70
CA ILE A 677 1.53 34.94 -5.16
C ILE A 677 2.45 35.40 -6.30
N ALA A 678 2.25 36.63 -6.75
CA ALA A 678 3.06 37.24 -7.81
C ALA A 678 4.27 37.96 -7.18
N GLY A 679 5.47 37.44 -7.45
CA GLY A 679 6.73 38.02 -6.98
C GLY A 679 7.38 39.00 -7.96
N ILE A 680 6.79 39.21 -9.14
CA ILE A 680 7.36 40.06 -10.19
C ILE A 680 6.78 41.46 -10.17
N LYS A 681 7.60 42.42 -10.58
CA LYS A 681 7.25 43.82 -10.79
C LYS A 681 6.94 44.07 -12.27
N ASP A 682 6.01 44.98 -12.51
CA ASP A 682 5.72 45.47 -13.86
C ASP A 682 6.98 46.08 -14.49
N GLY A 683 7.26 45.73 -15.75
CA GLY A 683 8.48 46.09 -16.48
C GLY A 683 9.73 45.29 -16.11
N GLY A 684 9.62 44.23 -15.30
CA GLY A 684 10.73 43.33 -15.02
C GLY A 684 11.11 42.47 -16.23
N GLU A 685 12.41 42.24 -16.43
CA GLU A 685 12.93 41.34 -17.46
C GLU A 685 12.87 39.89 -16.96
N VAL A 686 12.34 38.98 -17.78
CA VAL A 686 12.28 37.53 -17.50
C VAL A 686 12.83 36.75 -18.67
N MET A 687 13.52 35.64 -18.39
CA MET A 687 14.02 34.73 -19.40
C MET A 687 13.19 33.45 -19.47
N VAL A 688 13.34 32.71 -20.58
CA VAL A 688 12.72 31.40 -20.76
C VAL A 688 13.00 30.49 -19.56
N GLY A 689 11.95 29.93 -18.96
CA GLY A 689 12.05 29.05 -17.79
C GLY A 689 11.96 29.74 -16.43
N ASP A 690 11.88 31.08 -16.37
CA ASP A 690 11.72 31.80 -15.10
C ASP A 690 10.32 31.66 -14.49
N VAL A 691 10.26 31.67 -13.16
CA VAL A 691 9.02 31.54 -12.39
C VAL A 691 8.34 32.91 -12.23
N LEU A 692 7.16 33.06 -12.83
CA LEU A 692 6.38 34.28 -12.81
C LEU A 692 5.56 34.47 -11.52
N ALA A 693 4.98 33.39 -11.03
CA ALA A 693 4.18 33.38 -9.82
C ALA A 693 4.28 32.01 -9.17
N ARG A 694 4.04 31.96 -7.86
CA ARG A 694 3.93 30.70 -7.12
C ARG A 694 2.51 30.55 -6.63
N ILE A 695 1.93 29.40 -6.88
CA ILE A 695 0.63 29.04 -6.33
C ILE A 695 0.91 28.10 -5.17
N PRO A 696 0.71 28.55 -3.91
CA PRO A 696 0.82 27.66 -2.77
C PRO A 696 -0.18 26.52 -2.96
N GLN A 697 0.29 25.28 -2.93
CA GLN A 697 -0.63 24.18 -2.76
C GLN A 697 -1.17 24.23 -1.34
N GLU A 698 -2.49 24.22 -1.19
CA GLU A 698 -3.06 23.91 0.11
C GLU A 698 -2.51 22.56 0.56
N SER A 699 -2.01 22.52 1.79
CA SER A 699 -1.62 21.27 2.43
C SER A 699 -2.75 20.28 2.22
N SER A 700 -2.49 19.18 1.49
CA SER A 700 -3.42 18.07 1.51
C SER A 700 -3.55 17.68 2.98
N LYS A 701 -4.71 18.00 3.58
CA LYS A 701 -5.07 17.48 4.91
C LYS A 701 -4.76 16.00 4.86
N THR A 702 -4.19 15.44 5.93
CA THR A 702 -3.97 13.99 6.01
C THR A 702 -5.32 13.31 5.80
N ARG A 703 -5.55 12.89 4.55
CA ARG A 703 -6.71 12.15 4.13
C ARG A 703 -6.27 10.72 4.26
N ASP A 704 -6.48 10.21 5.46
CA ASP A 704 -6.37 8.80 5.72
C ASP A 704 -7.27 8.01 4.74
N ILE A 705 -6.95 6.74 4.49
CA ILE A 705 -7.66 5.80 3.60
C ILE A 705 -9.18 5.83 3.87
N THR A 706 -9.57 6.08 5.12
CA THR A 706 -10.96 6.19 5.60
C THR A 706 -11.67 7.50 5.25
N GLY A 707 -10.94 8.58 4.99
CA GLY A 707 -11.46 9.82 4.40
C GLY A 707 -11.97 9.64 2.96
N GLY A 708 -11.61 8.49 2.34
CA GLY A 708 -12.12 8.05 1.06
C GLY A 708 -13.51 7.41 1.11
N LEU A 709 -14.03 6.94 2.25
CA LEU A 709 -15.33 6.26 2.29
C LEU A 709 -16.51 7.15 1.80
N PRO A 710 -16.59 8.45 2.17
CA PRO A 710 -17.58 9.35 1.57
C PRO A 710 -17.43 9.48 0.05
N ARG A 711 -16.19 9.45 -0.46
CA ARG A 711 -15.93 9.50 -1.89
C ARG A 711 -16.38 8.21 -2.59
N VAL A 712 -16.14 7.06 -1.98
CA VAL A 712 -16.64 5.75 -2.44
C VAL A 712 -18.18 5.75 -2.45
N ALA A 713 -18.81 6.30 -1.43
CA ALA A 713 -20.26 6.45 -1.40
C ALA A 713 -20.78 7.35 -2.54
N ASP A 714 -20.13 8.50 -2.81
CA ASP A 714 -20.49 9.36 -3.93
C ASP A 714 -20.34 8.65 -5.29
N LEU A 715 -19.34 7.77 -5.45
CA LEU A 715 -19.17 6.93 -6.64
C LEU A 715 -20.33 5.93 -6.81
N PHE A 716 -20.71 5.23 -5.75
CA PHE A 716 -21.86 4.30 -5.79
C PHE A 716 -23.19 5.00 -5.99
N GLU A 717 -23.34 6.22 -5.48
CA GLU A 717 -24.53 7.04 -5.71
C GLU A 717 -24.55 7.73 -7.09
N ALA A 718 -23.48 7.59 -7.88
CA ALA A 718 -23.33 8.23 -9.19
C ALA A 718 -23.65 9.74 -9.16
N ARG A 719 -23.29 10.41 -8.05
CA ARG A 719 -23.60 11.83 -7.87
C ARG A 719 -22.83 12.68 -8.86
N LYS A 720 -23.55 13.60 -9.51
CA LYS A 720 -22.91 14.65 -10.30
C LYS A 720 -22.13 15.58 -9.37
N THR A 721 -20.89 15.88 -9.74
CA THR A 721 -20.09 16.90 -9.05
C THR A 721 -20.81 18.24 -9.15
N LYS A 722 -20.79 19.02 -8.07
CA LYS A 722 -21.44 20.35 -8.04
C LYS A 722 -20.86 21.30 -9.09
N ASP A 723 -19.60 21.11 -9.44
CA ASP A 723 -18.88 21.82 -10.49
C ASP A 723 -18.24 20.79 -11.43
N PRO A 724 -18.96 20.32 -12.46
CA PRO A 724 -18.45 19.31 -13.38
C PRO A 724 -17.44 19.92 -14.36
N ALA A 725 -16.31 19.22 -14.55
CA ALA A 725 -15.43 19.51 -15.67
C ALA A 725 -16.19 19.27 -16.97
N ILE A 726 -16.23 20.28 -17.85
CA ILE A 726 -16.92 20.19 -19.13
C ILE A 726 -15.99 19.46 -20.11
N LEU A 727 -16.45 18.34 -20.65
CA LEU A 727 -15.78 17.63 -21.73
C LEU A 727 -16.37 18.12 -23.06
N ALA A 728 -15.53 18.27 -24.08
CA ALA A 728 -15.99 18.64 -25.41
C ALA A 728 -16.86 17.52 -26.01
N GLU A 729 -18.11 17.84 -26.36
CA GLU A 729 -19.06 16.85 -26.91
C GLU A 729 -18.72 16.44 -28.35
N ALA A 730 -17.98 17.28 -29.07
CA ALA A 730 -17.57 17.04 -30.45
C ALA A 730 -16.08 17.34 -30.63
N THR A 731 -15.44 16.59 -31.54
CA THR A 731 -14.09 16.88 -31.99
C THR A 731 -14.13 18.09 -32.92
N GLY A 732 -13.34 19.13 -32.63
CA GLY A 732 -13.31 20.34 -33.45
C GLY A 732 -12.45 21.45 -32.85
N MET A 733 -12.42 22.59 -33.52
CA MET A 733 -11.74 23.79 -33.03
C MET A 733 -12.56 24.42 -31.89
N ILE A 734 -11.94 24.62 -30.74
CA ILE A 734 -12.57 25.27 -29.59
C ILE A 734 -12.35 26.78 -29.71
N SER A 735 -13.43 27.55 -29.79
CA SER A 735 -13.41 29.01 -29.75
C SER A 735 -14.29 29.52 -28.61
N PHE A 736 -13.88 30.61 -27.96
CA PHE A 736 -14.70 31.34 -27.00
C PHE A 736 -15.31 32.53 -27.72
N GLY A 737 -16.63 32.71 -27.59
CA GLY A 737 -17.41 33.79 -28.21
C GLY A 737 -18.02 34.71 -27.19
#